data_AF-A0A346YQL2-F1
#
_entry.id   AF-A0A346YQL2-F1
#
_cell.length_a   1.000
_cell.length_b   1.000
_cell.length_c   1.000
_cell.angle_alpha   90.00
_cell.angle_beta   90.00
_cell.angle_gamma   90.00
#
_symmetry.space_group_name_H-M   'P 1'
#
loop_
_entity.id
_entity.type
_entity.pdbx_description
1 polymer ?
#
loop_
_entity_poly.entity_id
_entity_poly.type
_entity_poly.pdbx_seq_one_letter_code
_entity_poly.pdbx_strand_id
1 'polypeptide(L)'
;MNAITSVAVDGKSDPAGGVSPRSTRVMNLARFVTQATRREPDGVALVWADKTWTWAEFEARIDAMAAALQQRFGVGKGDRVLVQSQNCNQMFESMFACFRIGAVWVPTNFRQTPDEVAYLAKASGATGMICNASFPDHARVARENNPEIGFVIAIGTAGFGPSYDAIVTEFSGKKPVEAAVDRDDPCWFFFTSGTTGRPKAAVLTHGQMAFVVNNHLCDLMPGVTSADAALVVAPLSHGAGVHQLTQVAHGVKTILLPTEKFDIDVAWALIEKWRVSTMFTVPTILKLMVEHPAAEKHDHSSLRYVIYAGAPMYREDQKRALKTLGPVIVQYFGLGEVTGAITVLPPALHSAEDGEHGRIGTCGIERTGMQVSIQNDRGEEVAPFETGEICCIGPAVFAGYYNNPEANEKAFRNGWFRTGDLGHVDEQGFLYITGRASDMYISGGSNVYPREIEEKLLTHPAISEVAVLGVPDPLWGEVGYAVCVAKPGVSVTEAEMFAFIDGKMSRYKVPKRFIFWDALPKSAYGKITKKMIREELQARGELDSKPAKDARPALRQLRHPGPVAPLRYEAVRAEMKPLEGVLQPGEVFLDGITRVFSEAGCKGGFVEIEGGACDPFRYVLPAFSPDSDHAAWYSETFAPAAGGKFQRATAIFGERDGKPFLHCHGIWGTGEGALRMGHVLPFDSVVSQPIAVHGYGSAAASFDSIPDPETNFTLFSARGESGAGNGILLRIRPNEDVATVIETVCAAHGITDARIFGIGSINEPVFEDGRRVVCLATEIAIENGRLEKAADGLGATLDAAVVDTDGAIYHGRLVRGDNPVGVTFELVIVEGEKS
;
A
#
# COMPACT_ATOMS: atom_id res chain seq x y z
N MET A 1 -23.88 25.72 16.37
CA MET A 1 -24.00 26.66 15.24
C MET A 1 -22.91 26.28 14.26
N ASN A 2 -23.27 25.50 13.24
CA ASN A 2 -22.32 24.85 12.34
C ASN A 2 -22.04 25.78 11.16
N ALA A 3 -20.78 26.17 11.00
CA ALA A 3 -20.29 26.75 9.76
C ALA A 3 -20.09 25.60 8.76
N ILE A 4 -21.05 25.45 7.85
CA ILE A 4 -20.83 24.72 6.60
C ILE A 4 -20.06 25.70 5.71
N THR A 5 -18.76 25.50 5.55
CA THR A 5 -17.98 26.17 4.52
C THR A 5 -18.39 25.61 3.17
N SER A 6 -19.36 26.26 2.54
CA SER A 6 -19.64 26.08 1.11
C SER A 6 -18.42 26.57 0.33
N VAL A 7 -17.72 25.65 -0.33
CA VAL A 7 -16.81 26.03 -1.41
C VAL A 7 -17.69 26.52 -2.56
N ALA A 8 -17.79 27.85 -2.68
CA ALA A 8 -18.42 28.49 -3.81
C ALA A 8 -17.56 28.21 -5.06
N VAL A 9 -18.10 27.46 -6.01
CA VAL A 9 -17.60 27.43 -7.38
C VAL A 9 -18.35 28.52 -8.15
N ASP A 10 -17.58 29.32 -8.89
CA ASP A 10 -17.98 30.55 -9.55
C ASP A 10 -19.35 30.54 -10.25
N GLY A 11 -20.18 31.49 -9.86
CA GLY A 11 -20.89 32.33 -10.83
C GLY A 11 -22.37 32.03 -11.14
N LYS A 12 -22.89 30.81 -10.90
CA LYS A 12 -24.34 30.54 -10.95
C LYS A 12 -24.72 29.39 -10.01
N SER A 13 -25.00 29.70 -8.75
CA SER A 13 -25.49 28.74 -7.76
C SER A 13 -26.96 29.02 -7.41
N ASP A 14 -27.75 27.95 -7.42
CA ASP A 14 -29.19 27.85 -7.16
C ASP A 14 -30.15 28.51 -8.17
N PRO A 15 -31.35 27.92 -8.39
CA PRO A 15 -32.38 28.55 -9.20
C PRO A 15 -32.76 29.92 -8.63
N ALA A 16 -33.12 30.87 -9.51
CA ALA A 16 -33.58 32.18 -9.10
C ALA A 16 -34.76 32.05 -8.11
N GLY A 17 -34.57 32.55 -6.89
CA GLY A 17 -35.50 32.38 -5.76
C GLY A 17 -34.97 31.52 -4.62
N GLY A 18 -33.91 30.73 -4.84
CA GLY A 18 -33.26 29.87 -3.86
C GLY A 18 -34.12 28.66 -3.46
N VAL A 19 -33.55 27.46 -3.50
CA VAL A 19 -34.22 26.23 -3.02
C VAL A 19 -33.27 25.47 -2.11
N SER A 20 -33.39 25.67 -0.80
CA SER A 20 -32.72 24.82 0.18
C SER A 20 -33.62 23.64 0.56
N PRO A 21 -33.10 22.40 0.63
CA PRO A 21 -33.85 21.26 1.12
C PRO A 21 -34.46 21.57 2.49
N ARG A 22 -35.79 21.46 2.62
CA ARG A 22 -36.49 21.68 3.90
C ARG A 22 -36.33 20.53 4.88
N SER A 23 -35.89 19.37 4.41
CA SER A 23 -35.67 18.18 5.22
C SER A 23 -34.64 17.27 4.57
N THR A 24 -33.78 16.67 5.40
CA THR A 24 -32.89 15.56 5.05
C THR A 24 -33.34 14.26 5.71
N ARG A 25 -34.52 14.24 6.35
CA ARG A 25 -35.08 13.06 7.03
C ARG A 25 -35.19 11.90 6.04
N VAL A 26 -34.72 10.72 6.43
CA VAL A 26 -34.91 9.48 5.67
C VAL A 26 -35.46 8.39 6.57
N MET A 27 -35.81 7.25 5.95
CA MET A 27 -36.22 6.07 6.68
C MET A 27 -35.03 5.48 7.45
N ASN A 28 -35.25 5.13 8.71
CA ASN A 28 -34.32 4.28 9.45
C ASN A 28 -34.28 2.89 8.82
N LEU A 29 -33.11 2.38 8.44
CA LEU A 29 -32.99 1.12 7.70
C LEU A 29 -33.47 -0.11 8.51
N ALA A 30 -33.55 -0.01 9.84
CA ALA A 30 -34.20 -1.03 10.68
C ALA A 30 -35.69 -1.24 10.34
N ARG A 31 -36.33 -0.26 9.68
CA ARG A 31 -37.71 -0.37 9.21
C ARG A 31 -37.91 -1.44 8.15
N PHE A 32 -36.86 -1.90 7.45
CA PHE A 32 -37.01 -3.02 6.53
C PHE A 32 -37.51 -4.28 7.24
N VAL A 33 -36.98 -4.59 8.42
CA VAL A 33 -37.48 -5.69 9.25
C VAL A 33 -38.94 -5.48 9.61
N THR A 34 -39.31 -4.28 10.07
CA THR A 34 -40.71 -3.95 10.40
C THR A 34 -41.66 -4.07 9.21
N GLN A 35 -41.20 -3.72 8.00
CA GLN A 35 -41.99 -3.85 6.79
C GLN A 35 -42.18 -5.33 6.41
N ALA A 36 -41.12 -6.14 6.51
CA ALA A 36 -41.21 -7.58 6.28
C ALA A 36 -42.17 -8.25 7.29
N THR A 37 -42.02 -7.98 8.58
CA THR A 37 -42.91 -8.51 9.63
C THR A 37 -44.37 -8.12 9.42
N ARG A 38 -44.65 -6.88 9.00
CA ARG A 38 -46.03 -6.45 8.74
C ARG A 38 -46.66 -7.15 7.54
N ARG A 39 -45.86 -7.50 6.53
CA ARG A 39 -46.33 -8.15 5.32
C ARG A 39 -46.52 -9.65 5.53
N GLU A 40 -45.58 -10.28 6.22
CA GLU A 40 -45.50 -11.74 6.36
C GLU A 40 -44.97 -12.13 7.75
N PRO A 41 -45.74 -11.91 8.83
CA PRO A 41 -45.26 -12.10 10.20
C PRO A 41 -44.81 -13.54 10.49
N ASP A 42 -45.53 -14.52 9.92
CA ASP A 42 -45.24 -15.96 10.04
C ASP A 42 -44.26 -16.45 8.96
N GLY A 43 -43.86 -15.57 8.03
CA GLY A 43 -42.87 -15.86 7.01
C GLY A 43 -41.49 -16.08 7.64
N VAL A 44 -40.70 -16.98 7.07
CA VAL A 44 -39.35 -17.28 7.57
C VAL A 44 -38.44 -16.08 7.29
N ALA A 45 -37.81 -15.55 8.34
CA ALA A 45 -36.80 -14.50 8.24
C ALA A 45 -35.40 -15.08 8.14
N LEU A 46 -35.07 -16.02 9.04
CA LEU A 46 -33.73 -16.56 9.16
C LEU A 46 -33.75 -18.05 9.48
N VAL A 47 -32.85 -18.80 8.85
CA VAL A 47 -32.57 -20.21 9.13
C VAL A 47 -31.10 -20.35 9.50
N TRP A 48 -30.83 -21.04 10.61
CA TRP A 48 -29.47 -21.38 11.03
C TRP A 48 -29.46 -22.72 11.75
N ALA A 49 -28.72 -23.68 11.20
CA ALA A 49 -28.74 -25.07 11.62
C ALA A 49 -30.17 -25.65 11.64
N ASP A 50 -30.64 -26.14 12.77
CA ASP A 50 -31.98 -26.68 13.00
C ASP A 50 -33.02 -25.61 13.37
N LYS A 51 -32.57 -24.36 13.59
CA LYS A 51 -33.43 -23.26 14.02
C LYS A 51 -33.94 -22.45 12.85
N THR A 52 -35.19 -22.01 13.00
CA THR A 52 -35.88 -21.12 12.07
C THR A 52 -36.54 -20.03 12.90
N TRP A 53 -36.42 -18.78 12.45
CA TRP A 53 -37.12 -17.64 13.04
C TRP A 53 -38.05 -17.03 12.01
N THR A 54 -39.28 -16.73 12.42
CA THR A 54 -40.19 -15.93 11.61
C THR A 54 -39.82 -14.45 11.64
N TRP A 55 -40.37 -13.65 10.73
CA TRP A 55 -40.18 -12.19 10.76
C TRP A 55 -40.66 -11.57 12.07
N ALA A 56 -41.78 -12.05 12.64
CA ALA A 56 -42.28 -11.58 13.93
C ALA A 56 -41.31 -11.90 15.09
N GLU A 57 -40.76 -13.11 15.12
CA GLU A 57 -39.77 -13.51 16.14
C GLU A 57 -38.46 -12.73 15.98
N PHE A 58 -38.00 -12.55 14.75
CA PHE A 58 -36.78 -11.81 14.44
C PHE A 58 -36.89 -10.33 14.84
N GLU A 59 -38.01 -9.66 14.51
CA GLU A 59 -38.25 -8.28 14.94
C GLU A 59 -38.34 -8.16 16.45
N ALA A 60 -39.04 -9.09 17.14
CA ALA A 60 -39.15 -9.06 18.59
C ALA A 60 -37.79 -9.17 19.29
N ARG A 61 -36.88 -9.99 18.76
CA ARG A 61 -35.52 -10.15 19.28
C ARG A 61 -34.67 -8.89 19.05
N ILE A 62 -34.78 -8.27 17.87
CA ILE A 62 -34.13 -6.99 17.56
C ILE A 62 -34.64 -5.88 18.48
N ASP A 63 -35.95 -5.76 18.66
CA ASP A 63 -36.57 -4.75 19.53
C ASP A 63 -36.11 -4.93 20.98
N ALA A 64 -36.06 -6.17 21.48
CA ALA A 64 -35.57 -6.47 22.83
C ALA A 64 -34.10 -6.05 23.01
N MET A 65 -33.21 -6.41 22.08
CA MET A 65 -31.80 -6.01 22.16
C MET A 65 -31.62 -4.50 22.00
N ALA A 66 -32.33 -3.86 21.07
CA ALA A 66 -32.29 -2.41 20.88
C ALA A 66 -32.78 -1.66 22.15
N ALA A 67 -33.85 -2.15 22.78
CA ALA A 67 -34.34 -1.62 24.06
C ALA A 67 -33.29 -1.79 25.17
N ALA A 68 -32.59 -2.92 25.22
CA ALA A 68 -31.52 -3.14 26.20
C ALA A 68 -30.33 -2.19 25.98
N LEU A 69 -29.84 -2.07 24.74
CA LEU A 69 -28.76 -1.13 24.38
C LEU A 69 -29.12 0.30 24.83
N GLN A 70 -30.34 0.75 24.56
CA GLN A 70 -30.81 2.08 24.93
C GLN A 70 -31.03 2.26 26.44
N GLN A 71 -31.77 1.35 27.09
CA GLN A 71 -32.27 1.54 28.46
C GLN A 71 -31.27 1.11 29.53
N ARG A 72 -30.50 0.04 29.28
CA ARG A 72 -29.55 -0.52 30.24
C ARG A 72 -28.13 -0.02 30.02
N PHE A 73 -27.71 0.07 28.77
CA PHE A 73 -26.33 0.43 28.41
C PHE A 73 -26.19 1.89 27.98
N GLY A 74 -27.28 2.63 27.85
CA GLY A 74 -27.27 4.06 27.53
C GLY A 74 -26.85 4.39 26.10
N VAL A 75 -26.86 3.43 25.19
CA VAL A 75 -26.48 3.63 23.78
C VAL A 75 -27.54 4.47 23.08
N GLY A 76 -27.10 5.54 22.42
CA GLY A 76 -27.94 6.46 21.67
C GLY A 76 -27.52 6.64 20.22
N LYS A 77 -28.16 7.62 19.56
CA LYS A 77 -27.87 7.99 18.18
C LYS A 77 -26.42 8.47 18.05
N GLY A 78 -25.66 7.88 17.12
CA GLY A 78 -24.26 8.22 16.84
C GLY A 78 -23.22 7.46 17.69
N ASP A 79 -23.63 6.71 18.71
CA ASP A 79 -22.72 5.81 19.44
C ASP A 79 -22.29 4.64 18.55
N ARG A 80 -21.06 4.18 18.70
CA ARG A 80 -20.48 3.08 17.91
C ARG A 80 -20.47 1.80 18.75
N VAL A 81 -21.06 0.73 18.23
CA VAL A 81 -21.02 -0.59 18.85
C VAL A 81 -20.16 -1.52 17.99
N LEU A 82 -19.03 -1.94 18.55
CA LEU A 82 -18.10 -2.88 17.92
C LEU A 82 -18.68 -4.30 17.97
N VAL A 83 -18.61 -5.05 16.87
CA VAL A 83 -19.14 -6.43 16.81
C VAL A 83 -18.09 -7.41 16.28
N GLN A 84 -17.57 -8.27 17.15
CA GLN A 84 -16.63 -9.35 16.82
C GLN A 84 -17.33 -10.70 16.92
N SER A 85 -17.68 -11.29 15.77
CA SER A 85 -18.34 -12.60 15.71
C SER A 85 -18.15 -13.24 14.33
N GLN A 86 -18.18 -14.58 14.28
CA GLN A 86 -18.55 -15.28 13.05
C GLN A 86 -20.00 -14.99 12.69
N ASN A 87 -20.40 -15.36 11.46
CA ASN A 87 -21.79 -15.30 11.03
C ASN A 87 -22.67 -16.12 11.99
N CYS A 88 -23.63 -15.45 12.61
CA CYS A 88 -24.65 -16.05 13.45
C CYS A 88 -25.87 -15.13 13.48
N ASN A 89 -26.98 -15.62 14.03
CA ASN A 89 -28.22 -14.85 14.16
C ASN A 89 -28.00 -13.54 14.93
N GLN A 90 -27.32 -13.58 16.08
CA GLN A 90 -27.12 -12.42 16.95
C GLN A 90 -26.23 -11.34 16.30
N MET A 91 -25.25 -11.73 15.48
CA MET A 91 -24.46 -10.78 14.69
C MET A 91 -25.38 -10.04 13.70
N PHE A 92 -26.28 -10.75 13.05
CA PHE A 92 -27.23 -10.16 12.11
C PHE A 92 -28.27 -9.27 12.80
N GLU A 93 -28.82 -9.71 13.93
CA GLU A 93 -29.72 -8.92 14.79
C GLU A 93 -29.06 -7.62 15.27
N SER A 94 -27.77 -7.67 15.64
CA SER A 94 -27.03 -6.51 16.15
C SER A 94 -27.01 -5.33 15.18
N MET A 95 -26.95 -5.57 13.87
CA MET A 95 -27.01 -4.53 12.85
C MET A 95 -28.31 -3.73 12.95
N PHE A 96 -29.44 -4.44 12.95
CA PHE A 96 -30.76 -3.80 13.02
C PHE A 96 -31.04 -3.22 14.40
N ALA A 97 -30.53 -3.82 15.47
CA ALA A 97 -30.65 -3.28 16.82
C ALA A 97 -29.92 -1.92 16.94
N CYS A 98 -28.71 -1.81 16.40
CA CYS A 98 -27.98 -0.54 16.31
C CYS A 98 -28.73 0.48 15.45
N PHE A 99 -29.13 0.09 14.23
CA PHE A 99 -29.84 0.99 13.32
C PHE A 99 -31.12 1.54 13.96
N ARG A 100 -31.90 0.69 14.63
CA ARG A 100 -33.19 1.07 15.26
C ARG A 100 -33.06 2.25 16.21
N ILE A 101 -31.96 2.33 16.97
CA ILE A 101 -31.68 3.40 17.93
C ILE A 101 -30.76 4.49 17.36
N GLY A 102 -30.43 4.42 16.07
CA GLY A 102 -29.56 5.38 15.38
C GLY A 102 -28.09 5.24 15.74
N ALA A 103 -27.71 4.13 16.38
CA ALA A 103 -26.32 3.80 16.68
C ALA A 103 -25.63 3.26 15.42
N VAL A 104 -24.31 3.40 15.39
CA VAL A 104 -23.45 2.96 14.30
C VAL A 104 -22.98 1.53 14.59
N TRP A 105 -23.29 0.63 13.66
CA TRP A 105 -22.81 -0.74 13.68
C TRP A 105 -21.36 -0.81 13.18
N VAL A 106 -20.46 -1.41 13.95
CA VAL A 106 -19.03 -1.50 13.61
C VAL A 106 -18.59 -2.97 13.64
N PRO A 107 -18.94 -3.76 12.61
CA PRO A 107 -18.55 -5.16 12.56
C PRO A 107 -17.06 -5.32 12.22
N THR A 108 -16.42 -6.29 12.84
CA THR A 108 -15.05 -6.70 12.54
C THR A 108 -15.06 -8.05 11.82
N ASN A 109 -13.95 -8.40 11.18
CA ASN A 109 -13.79 -9.76 10.65
C ASN A 109 -13.33 -10.68 11.76
N PHE A 110 -14.06 -11.77 11.95
CA PHE A 110 -13.79 -12.77 12.99
C PHE A 110 -12.39 -13.39 12.92
N ARG A 111 -11.72 -13.35 11.76
CA ARG A 111 -10.36 -13.84 11.56
C ARG A 111 -9.26 -12.84 11.93
N GLN A 112 -9.62 -11.60 12.27
CA GLN A 112 -8.66 -10.59 12.73
C GLN A 112 -8.10 -10.98 14.10
N THR A 113 -6.87 -10.56 14.38
CA THR A 113 -6.23 -10.79 15.67
C THR A 113 -6.86 -9.92 16.76
N PRO A 114 -6.66 -10.25 18.06
CA PRO A 114 -7.12 -9.40 19.15
C PRO A 114 -6.62 -7.95 19.06
N ASP A 115 -5.35 -7.74 18.69
CA ASP A 115 -4.75 -6.41 18.57
C ASP A 115 -5.32 -5.61 17.40
N GLU A 116 -5.59 -6.27 16.27
CA GLU A 116 -6.29 -5.64 15.14
C GLU A 116 -7.69 -5.17 15.55
N VAL A 117 -8.43 -6.00 16.29
CA VAL A 117 -9.77 -5.64 16.78
C VAL A 117 -9.72 -4.51 17.81
N ALA A 118 -8.73 -4.50 18.69
CA ALA A 118 -8.50 -3.40 19.63
C ALA A 118 -8.18 -2.09 18.91
N TYR A 119 -7.39 -2.13 17.84
CA TYR A 119 -7.16 -0.97 16.98
C TYR A 119 -8.47 -0.47 16.37
N LEU A 120 -9.30 -1.35 15.81
CA LEU A 120 -10.60 -1.00 15.20
C LEU A 120 -11.54 -0.39 16.25
N ALA A 121 -11.53 -0.92 17.47
CA ALA A 121 -12.31 -0.38 18.59
C ALA A 121 -11.95 1.08 18.87
N LYS A 122 -10.65 1.38 18.96
CA LYS A 122 -10.15 2.73 19.19
C LYS A 122 -10.38 3.65 18.00
N ALA A 123 -10.07 3.19 16.78
CA ALA A 123 -10.22 3.96 15.55
C ALA A 123 -11.67 4.33 15.24
N SER A 124 -12.63 3.49 15.63
CA SER A 124 -14.06 3.78 15.51
C SER A 124 -14.61 4.61 16.67
N GLY A 125 -13.87 4.74 17.77
CA GLY A 125 -14.36 5.31 19.02
C GLY A 125 -15.55 4.51 19.58
N ALA A 126 -15.51 3.18 19.50
CA ALA A 126 -16.59 2.33 20.01
C ALA A 126 -16.76 2.50 21.52
N THR A 127 -18.02 2.69 21.94
CA THR A 127 -18.40 2.86 23.37
C THR A 127 -18.98 1.58 23.97
N GLY A 128 -19.28 0.59 23.13
CA GLY A 128 -19.75 -0.73 23.53
C GLY A 128 -19.28 -1.81 22.58
N MET A 129 -19.25 -3.06 23.06
CA MET A 129 -18.85 -4.21 22.26
C MET A 129 -19.84 -5.36 22.40
N ILE A 130 -20.14 -6.03 21.29
CA ILE A 130 -20.79 -7.34 21.25
C ILE A 130 -19.74 -8.33 20.73
N CYS A 131 -19.39 -9.34 21.51
CA CYS A 131 -18.32 -10.29 21.18
C CYS A 131 -18.82 -11.73 21.30
N ASN A 132 -18.49 -12.58 20.33
CA ASN A 132 -18.76 -14.01 20.45
C ASN A 132 -17.94 -14.64 21.57
N ALA A 133 -18.54 -15.53 22.36
CA ALA A 133 -17.91 -16.23 23.47
C ALA A 133 -16.64 -16.99 23.07
N SER A 134 -16.53 -17.37 21.79
CA SER A 134 -15.35 -18.01 21.20
C SER A 134 -14.13 -17.08 21.03
N PHE A 135 -14.27 -15.78 21.30
CA PHE A 135 -13.23 -14.77 21.17
C PHE A 135 -12.94 -14.02 22.49
N PRO A 136 -12.60 -14.73 23.58
CA PRO A 136 -12.39 -14.12 24.89
C PRO A 136 -11.20 -13.13 24.89
N ASP A 137 -10.15 -13.43 24.13
CA ASP A 137 -8.99 -12.53 24.01
C ASP A 137 -9.32 -11.25 23.27
N HIS A 138 -10.14 -11.29 22.21
CA HIS A 138 -10.58 -10.07 21.52
C HIS A 138 -11.34 -9.14 22.45
N ALA A 139 -12.28 -9.68 23.25
CA ALA A 139 -13.03 -8.89 24.23
C ALA A 139 -12.11 -8.29 25.30
N ARG A 140 -11.14 -9.07 25.80
CA ARG A 140 -10.17 -8.63 26.80
C ARG A 140 -9.26 -7.53 26.26
N VAL A 141 -8.57 -7.78 25.15
CA VAL A 141 -7.57 -6.87 24.56
C VAL A 141 -8.24 -5.58 24.07
N ALA A 142 -9.43 -5.65 23.46
CA ALA A 142 -10.16 -4.45 23.04
C ALA A 142 -10.51 -3.55 24.24
N ARG A 143 -10.94 -4.13 25.36
CA ARG A 143 -11.27 -3.37 26.58
C ARG A 143 -10.03 -2.81 27.29
N GLU A 144 -8.94 -3.57 27.34
CA GLU A 144 -7.67 -3.11 27.93
C GLU A 144 -7.08 -1.91 27.15
N ASN A 145 -7.21 -1.91 25.83
CA ASN A 145 -6.64 -0.87 24.96
C ASN A 145 -7.60 0.27 24.61
N ASN A 146 -8.90 0.12 24.92
CA ASN A 146 -9.92 1.13 24.69
C ASN A 146 -10.82 1.30 25.93
N PRO A 147 -10.46 2.18 26.89
CA PRO A 147 -11.24 2.40 28.10
C PRO A 147 -12.61 3.06 27.85
N GLU A 148 -12.90 3.53 26.63
CA GLU A 148 -14.21 4.07 26.26
C GLU A 148 -15.28 2.97 26.10
N ILE A 149 -14.88 1.70 25.98
CA ILE A 149 -15.82 0.57 25.96
C ILE A 149 -16.42 0.39 27.36
N GLY A 150 -17.60 0.97 27.58
CA GLY A 150 -18.33 0.92 28.85
C GLY A 150 -18.97 -0.43 29.14
N PHE A 151 -19.19 -1.27 28.13
CA PHE A 151 -19.78 -2.60 28.29
C PHE A 151 -19.36 -3.58 27.21
N VAL A 152 -19.40 -4.88 27.53
CA VAL A 152 -19.24 -5.98 26.59
C VAL A 152 -20.41 -6.95 26.74
N ILE A 153 -21.09 -7.30 25.65
CA ILE A 153 -22.15 -8.33 25.61
C ILE A 153 -21.58 -9.57 24.92
N ALA A 154 -21.82 -10.76 25.49
CA ALA A 154 -21.36 -12.02 24.95
C ALA A 154 -22.42 -12.69 24.05
N ILE A 155 -22.08 -13.07 22.82
CA ILE A 155 -22.88 -14.03 22.05
C ILE A 155 -22.52 -15.42 22.54
N GLY A 156 -23.46 -16.10 23.22
CA GLY A 156 -23.19 -17.30 24.01
C GLY A 156 -22.92 -16.98 25.49
N THR A 157 -22.30 -17.92 26.20
CA THR A 157 -21.95 -17.77 27.63
C THR A 157 -20.46 -17.52 27.77
N ALA A 158 -20.07 -16.40 28.37
CA ALA A 158 -18.67 -16.07 28.61
C ALA A 158 -18.49 -15.24 29.90
N GLY A 159 -17.29 -15.26 30.49
CA GLY A 159 -16.98 -14.51 31.71
C GLY A 159 -16.77 -13.01 31.51
N PHE A 160 -16.70 -12.53 30.28
CA PHE A 160 -16.39 -11.12 29.99
C PHE A 160 -17.63 -10.20 29.90
N GLY A 161 -18.85 -10.74 29.91
CA GLY A 161 -20.07 -9.96 29.76
C GLY A 161 -21.36 -10.79 29.82
N PRO A 162 -22.54 -10.16 30.04
CA PRO A 162 -23.83 -10.83 30.01
C PRO A 162 -24.12 -11.46 28.64
N SER A 163 -24.87 -12.56 28.63
CA SER A 163 -25.27 -13.26 27.40
C SER A 163 -26.30 -12.47 26.60
N TYR A 164 -26.11 -12.37 25.29
CA TYR A 164 -27.00 -11.72 24.34
C TYR A 164 -28.42 -12.29 24.42
N ASP A 165 -28.57 -13.62 24.40
CA ASP A 165 -29.88 -14.27 24.46
C ASP A 165 -30.56 -14.13 25.83
N ALA A 166 -29.78 -14.04 26.91
CA ALA A 166 -30.33 -13.74 28.23
C ALA A 166 -30.88 -12.30 28.28
N ILE A 167 -30.17 -11.34 27.68
CA ILE A 167 -30.65 -9.96 27.55
C ILE A 167 -31.92 -9.89 26.68
N VAL A 168 -31.94 -10.58 25.54
CA VAL A 168 -33.14 -10.66 24.68
C VAL A 168 -34.33 -11.22 25.46
N THR A 169 -34.11 -12.23 26.31
CA THR A 169 -35.16 -12.79 27.16
C THR A 169 -35.63 -11.80 28.23
N GLU A 170 -34.69 -11.12 28.91
CA GLU A 170 -34.97 -10.10 29.94
C GLU A 170 -35.78 -8.92 29.38
N PHE A 171 -35.46 -8.48 28.16
CA PHE A 171 -36.12 -7.37 27.47
C PHE A 171 -37.25 -7.82 26.53
N SER A 172 -37.70 -9.08 26.62
CA SER A 172 -38.76 -9.59 25.75
C SER A 172 -40.04 -8.75 25.87
N GLY A 173 -40.62 -8.39 24.71
CA GLY A 173 -41.80 -7.52 24.61
C GLY A 173 -41.54 -6.03 24.87
N LYS A 174 -40.31 -5.64 25.23
CA LYS A 174 -39.90 -4.23 25.29
C LYS A 174 -39.59 -3.73 23.88
N LYS A 175 -39.86 -2.45 23.64
CA LYS A 175 -39.54 -1.76 22.40
C LYS A 175 -38.63 -0.56 22.67
N PRO A 176 -37.65 -0.28 21.80
CA PRO A 176 -36.86 0.92 21.90
C PRO A 176 -37.67 2.13 21.44
N VAL A 177 -37.21 3.34 21.78
CA VAL A 177 -37.59 4.54 21.04
C VAL A 177 -36.81 4.53 19.73
N GLU A 178 -37.52 4.32 18.61
CA GLU A 178 -36.91 4.32 17.28
C GLU A 178 -36.34 5.71 16.98
N ALA A 179 -35.07 5.77 16.57
CA ALA A 179 -34.39 7.02 16.31
C ALA A 179 -34.79 7.62 14.96
N ALA A 180 -35.07 8.91 14.98
CA ALA A 180 -35.20 9.72 13.78
C ALA A 180 -33.80 9.94 13.14
N VAL A 181 -33.57 9.36 11.95
CA VAL A 181 -32.31 9.51 11.17
C VAL A 181 -32.45 10.32 9.88
N ASP A 182 -31.43 11.11 9.58
CA ASP A 182 -31.28 11.94 8.40
C ASP A 182 -30.39 11.23 7.37
N ARG A 183 -30.41 11.71 6.13
CA ARG A 183 -29.73 11.11 4.98
C ARG A 183 -28.26 10.80 5.27
N ASP A 184 -27.59 11.74 5.93
CA ASP A 184 -26.14 11.70 6.15
C ASP A 184 -25.77 11.16 7.54
N ASP A 185 -26.74 10.68 8.33
CA ASP A 185 -26.44 10.03 9.60
C ASP A 185 -25.72 8.69 9.36
N PRO A 186 -24.56 8.47 10.00
CA PRO A 186 -23.85 7.20 9.95
C PRO A 186 -24.70 6.06 10.51
N CYS A 187 -24.68 4.92 9.81
CA CYS A 187 -25.29 3.69 10.29
C CYS A 187 -24.27 2.56 10.41
N TRP A 188 -23.23 2.55 9.58
CA TRP A 188 -22.23 1.49 9.56
C TRP A 188 -20.84 2.07 9.29
N PHE A 189 -19.87 1.77 10.17
CA PHE A 189 -18.46 1.98 9.86
C PHE A 189 -17.88 0.73 9.22
N PHE A 190 -17.55 0.84 7.94
CA PHE A 190 -17.01 -0.24 7.13
C PHE A 190 -15.49 -0.10 7.08
N PHE A 191 -14.74 -0.98 7.74
CA PHE A 191 -13.29 -0.86 7.74
C PHE A 191 -12.67 -1.39 6.44
N THR A 192 -11.83 -0.57 5.81
CA THR A 192 -11.08 -0.91 4.59
C THR A 192 -9.59 -0.92 4.87
N SER A 193 -8.84 -1.82 4.23
CA SER A 193 -7.38 -1.88 4.34
C SER A 193 -6.75 -0.67 3.64
N GLY A 194 -6.06 0.20 4.37
CA GLY A 194 -5.37 1.36 3.81
C GLY A 194 -4.03 1.02 3.15
N THR A 195 -3.62 1.82 2.17
CA THR A 195 -2.29 1.75 1.53
C THR A 195 -1.14 2.02 2.51
N THR A 196 -1.42 2.78 3.58
CA THR A 196 -0.49 3.07 4.70
C THR A 196 -0.38 1.93 5.73
N GLY A 197 -1.05 0.79 5.49
CA GLY A 197 -0.97 -0.40 6.33
C GLY A 197 -2.00 -0.49 7.47
N ARG A 198 -2.62 0.62 7.89
CA ARG A 198 -3.67 0.61 8.93
C ARG A 198 -5.09 0.72 8.34
N PRO A 199 -6.09 -0.05 8.86
CA PRO A 199 -7.47 0.05 8.40
C PRO A 199 -8.10 1.43 8.63
N LYS A 200 -8.91 1.90 7.67
CA LYS A 200 -9.68 3.16 7.75
C LYS A 200 -11.18 2.86 7.83
N ALA A 201 -11.91 3.60 8.65
CA ALA A 201 -13.37 3.43 8.77
C ALA A 201 -14.10 4.26 7.71
N ALA A 202 -14.55 3.62 6.63
CA ALA A 202 -15.46 4.23 5.66
C ALA A 202 -16.85 4.42 6.29
N VAL A 203 -17.37 5.65 6.27
CA VAL A 203 -18.64 6.01 6.91
C VAL A 203 -19.80 5.78 5.94
N LEU A 204 -20.62 4.77 6.23
CA LEU A 204 -21.82 4.47 5.47
C LEU A 204 -23.06 5.06 6.15
N THR A 205 -23.85 5.82 5.40
CA THR A 205 -25.00 6.56 5.93
C THR A 205 -26.33 5.89 5.62
N HIS A 206 -27.38 6.25 6.36
CA HIS A 206 -28.74 5.75 6.11
C HIS A 206 -29.23 6.05 4.67
N GLY A 207 -28.98 7.25 4.16
CA GLY A 207 -29.40 7.66 2.83
C GLY A 207 -28.61 6.95 1.72
N GLN A 208 -27.29 6.86 1.87
CA GLN A 208 -26.43 6.13 0.94
C GLN A 208 -26.84 4.65 0.85
N MET A 209 -26.99 3.98 1.99
CA MET A 209 -27.36 2.57 2.03
C MET A 209 -28.79 2.31 1.55
N ALA A 210 -29.73 3.25 1.75
CA ALA A 210 -31.07 3.16 1.14
C ALA A 210 -31.00 3.18 -0.39
N PHE A 211 -30.17 4.06 -0.96
CA PHE A 211 -29.93 4.05 -2.41
C PHE A 211 -29.29 2.74 -2.86
N VAL A 212 -28.24 2.28 -2.17
CA VAL A 212 -27.55 1.01 -2.47
C VAL A 212 -28.54 -0.15 -2.51
N VAL A 213 -29.42 -0.27 -1.51
CA VAL A 213 -30.45 -1.33 -1.44
C VAL A 213 -31.40 -1.27 -2.64
N ASN A 214 -31.99 -0.10 -2.92
CA ASN A 214 -32.92 0.06 -4.05
C ASN A 214 -32.24 -0.23 -5.39
N ASN A 215 -31.02 0.26 -5.57
CA ASN A 215 -30.26 0.02 -6.78
C ASN A 215 -29.87 -1.47 -6.94
N HIS A 216 -29.53 -2.18 -5.87
CA HIS A 216 -29.26 -3.63 -5.94
C HIS A 216 -30.51 -4.44 -6.33
N LEU A 217 -31.68 -4.04 -5.85
CA LEU A 217 -32.97 -4.65 -6.25
C LEU A 217 -33.31 -4.36 -7.72
N CYS A 218 -32.87 -3.22 -8.24
CA CYS A 218 -33.12 -2.80 -9.62
C CYS A 218 -32.15 -3.46 -10.60
N ASP A 219 -30.84 -3.33 -10.37
CA ASP A 219 -29.82 -3.61 -11.37
C ASP A 219 -29.10 -4.96 -11.14
N LEU A 220 -28.96 -5.42 -9.89
CA LEU A 220 -28.27 -6.68 -9.58
C LEU A 220 -29.23 -7.87 -9.48
N MET A 221 -30.40 -7.66 -8.86
CA MET A 221 -31.35 -8.72 -8.52
C MET A 221 -32.80 -8.34 -8.89
N PRO A 222 -33.07 -7.96 -10.15
CA PRO A 222 -34.40 -7.53 -10.56
C PRO A 222 -35.45 -8.63 -10.31
N GLY A 223 -36.55 -8.29 -9.64
CA GLY A 223 -37.67 -9.23 -9.43
C GLY A 223 -37.46 -10.26 -8.31
N VAL A 224 -36.57 -9.99 -7.36
CA VAL A 224 -36.54 -10.70 -6.07
C VAL A 224 -37.75 -10.28 -5.21
N THR A 225 -38.33 -11.24 -4.49
CA THR A 225 -39.57 -11.11 -3.69
C THR A 225 -39.48 -11.93 -2.40
N SER A 226 -40.48 -11.86 -1.51
CA SER A 226 -40.47 -12.68 -0.27
C SER A 226 -40.59 -14.19 -0.51
N ALA A 227 -40.93 -14.63 -1.73
CA ALA A 227 -40.92 -16.04 -2.12
C ALA A 227 -39.49 -16.61 -2.26
N ASP A 228 -38.49 -15.75 -2.35
CA ASP A 228 -37.08 -16.11 -2.55
C ASP A 228 -36.36 -16.52 -1.25
N ALA A 229 -35.18 -17.11 -1.43
CA ALA A 229 -34.26 -17.43 -0.34
C ALA A 229 -32.82 -17.08 -0.72
N ALA A 230 -32.06 -16.59 0.26
CA ALA A 230 -30.69 -16.13 0.09
C ALA A 230 -29.71 -16.92 0.97
N LEU A 231 -28.70 -17.54 0.36
CA LEU A 231 -27.65 -18.24 1.11
C LEU A 231 -26.48 -17.29 1.45
N VAL A 232 -26.05 -17.32 2.71
CA VAL A 232 -24.89 -16.58 3.19
C VAL A 232 -23.66 -17.49 3.24
N VAL A 233 -22.76 -17.33 2.28
CA VAL A 233 -21.47 -18.05 2.22
C VAL A 233 -20.26 -17.16 2.50
N ALA A 234 -20.46 -15.84 2.57
CA ALA A 234 -19.42 -14.85 2.85
C ALA A 234 -19.66 -14.10 4.18
N PRO A 235 -18.64 -13.45 4.77
CA PRO A 235 -18.78 -12.76 6.05
C PRO A 235 -19.81 -11.62 6.05
N LEU A 236 -20.73 -11.62 7.02
CA LEU A 236 -21.76 -10.59 7.21
C LEU A 236 -21.17 -9.22 7.56
N SER A 237 -19.92 -9.17 8.05
CA SER A 237 -19.22 -7.91 8.31
C SER A 237 -18.81 -7.15 7.05
N HIS A 238 -19.02 -7.73 5.86
CA HIS A 238 -18.56 -7.21 4.57
C HIS A 238 -19.70 -7.26 3.54
N GLY A 239 -19.37 -7.48 2.25
CA GLY A 239 -20.34 -7.50 1.14
C GLY A 239 -21.57 -8.37 1.40
N ALA A 240 -21.44 -9.51 2.09
CA ALA A 240 -22.60 -10.34 2.40
C ALA A 240 -23.64 -9.61 3.25
N GLY A 241 -23.23 -8.77 4.21
CA GLY A 241 -24.13 -7.95 5.02
C GLY A 241 -24.89 -6.91 4.20
N VAL A 242 -24.22 -6.32 3.19
CA VAL A 242 -24.83 -5.38 2.23
C VAL A 242 -25.94 -6.08 1.46
N HIS A 243 -25.66 -7.27 0.92
CA HIS A 243 -26.65 -8.07 0.21
C HIS A 243 -27.78 -8.52 1.13
N GLN A 244 -27.50 -8.91 2.38
CA GLN A 244 -28.55 -9.29 3.33
C GLN A 244 -29.47 -8.12 3.69
N LEU A 245 -28.96 -6.89 3.77
CA LEU A 245 -29.81 -5.71 3.92
C LEU A 245 -30.80 -5.57 2.76
N THR A 246 -30.35 -5.84 1.53
CA THR A 246 -31.20 -5.88 0.33
C THR A 246 -32.27 -6.98 0.41
N GLN A 247 -31.89 -8.17 0.88
CA GLN A 247 -32.79 -9.31 1.05
C GLN A 247 -33.92 -9.00 2.04
N VAL A 248 -33.57 -8.44 3.20
CA VAL A 248 -34.53 -8.05 4.24
C VAL A 248 -35.52 -7.00 3.73
N ALA A 249 -35.07 -6.04 2.90
CA ALA A 249 -35.94 -5.02 2.32
C ALA A 249 -37.10 -5.60 1.48
N HIS A 250 -36.90 -6.77 0.87
CA HIS A 250 -37.92 -7.50 0.10
C HIS A 250 -38.52 -8.71 0.84
N GLY A 251 -38.20 -8.89 2.12
CA GLY A 251 -38.72 -10.00 2.93
C GLY A 251 -38.18 -11.37 2.53
N VAL A 252 -37.03 -11.42 1.86
CA VAL A 252 -36.36 -12.64 1.43
C VAL A 252 -35.75 -13.33 2.65
N LYS A 253 -35.94 -14.63 2.78
CA LYS A 253 -35.40 -15.38 3.92
C LYS A 253 -33.89 -15.59 3.81
N THR A 254 -33.19 -15.38 4.91
CA THR A 254 -31.73 -15.58 5.04
C THR A 254 -31.42 -16.99 5.51
N ILE A 255 -30.58 -17.71 4.76
CA ILE A 255 -30.09 -19.05 5.10
C ILE A 255 -28.62 -18.95 5.50
N LEU A 256 -28.30 -19.26 6.76
CA LEU A 256 -26.93 -19.33 7.27
C LEU A 256 -26.41 -20.78 7.23
N LEU A 257 -25.11 -20.93 6.97
CA LEU A 257 -24.42 -22.21 7.13
C LEU A 257 -24.41 -22.65 8.60
N PRO A 258 -24.61 -23.95 8.89
CA PRO A 258 -24.66 -24.47 10.25
C PRO A 258 -23.29 -24.56 10.92
N THR A 259 -22.21 -24.60 10.14
CA THR A 259 -20.85 -24.81 10.60
C THR A 259 -19.97 -23.58 10.40
N GLU A 260 -18.96 -23.42 11.26
CA GLU A 260 -17.97 -22.34 11.14
C GLU A 260 -17.09 -22.49 9.89
N LYS A 261 -16.77 -23.73 9.51
CA LYS A 261 -16.06 -24.05 8.27
C LYS A 261 -17.06 -24.08 7.11
N PHE A 262 -16.61 -23.55 5.97
CA PHE A 262 -17.37 -23.62 4.74
C PHE A 262 -17.41 -25.07 4.25
N ASP A 263 -18.59 -25.69 4.35
CA ASP A 263 -18.86 -27.03 3.86
C ASP A 263 -19.68 -26.93 2.56
N ILE A 264 -19.08 -27.40 1.46
CA ILE A 264 -19.62 -27.24 0.11
C ILE A 264 -20.83 -28.15 -0.13
N ASP A 265 -20.81 -29.40 0.38
CA ASP A 265 -21.94 -30.33 0.21
C ASP A 265 -23.15 -29.82 1.01
N VAL A 266 -22.91 -29.29 2.23
CA VAL A 266 -23.97 -28.65 3.03
C VAL A 266 -24.51 -27.39 2.35
N ALA A 267 -23.66 -26.55 1.74
CA ALA A 267 -24.11 -25.38 1.01
C ALA A 267 -25.05 -25.76 -0.15
N TRP A 268 -24.69 -26.78 -0.93
CA TRP A 268 -25.53 -27.31 -2.00
C TRP A 268 -26.83 -27.95 -1.48
N ALA A 269 -26.77 -28.71 -0.39
CA ALA A 269 -27.95 -29.28 0.24
C ALA A 269 -28.93 -28.19 0.75
N LEU A 270 -28.41 -27.06 1.23
CA LEU A 270 -29.23 -25.91 1.63
C LEU A 270 -29.82 -25.19 0.42
N ILE A 271 -29.09 -25.09 -0.70
CA ILE A 271 -29.59 -24.54 -1.96
C ILE A 271 -30.83 -25.32 -2.41
N GLU A 272 -30.74 -26.64 -2.45
CA GLU A 272 -31.86 -27.52 -2.81
C GLU A 272 -33.01 -27.39 -1.80
N LYS A 273 -32.71 -27.61 -0.50
CA LYS A 273 -33.72 -27.65 0.57
C LYS A 273 -34.55 -26.37 0.65
N TRP A 274 -33.90 -25.21 0.55
CA TRP A 274 -34.56 -23.91 0.71
C TRP A 274 -34.90 -23.24 -0.60
N ARG A 275 -34.64 -23.91 -1.74
CA ARG A 275 -34.80 -23.35 -3.09
C ARG A 275 -34.15 -21.98 -3.21
N VAL A 276 -32.89 -21.90 -2.78
CA VAL A 276 -32.11 -20.66 -2.80
C VAL A 276 -32.08 -20.10 -4.22
N SER A 277 -32.40 -18.82 -4.34
CA SER A 277 -32.45 -18.12 -5.63
C SER A 277 -31.38 -17.05 -5.79
N THR A 278 -30.80 -16.59 -4.69
CA THR A 278 -29.73 -15.59 -4.70
C THR A 278 -28.64 -15.92 -3.69
N MET A 279 -27.39 -15.61 -4.02
CA MET A 279 -26.29 -15.66 -3.08
C MET A 279 -25.19 -14.68 -3.48
N PHE A 280 -24.51 -14.13 -2.49
CA PHE A 280 -23.29 -13.35 -2.68
C PHE A 280 -22.07 -14.18 -2.32
N THR A 281 -21.09 -14.21 -3.21
CA THR A 281 -19.88 -15.00 -3.10
C THR A 281 -18.65 -14.24 -3.62
N VAL A 282 -17.47 -14.83 -3.43
CA VAL A 282 -16.22 -14.39 -4.06
C VAL A 282 -15.82 -15.43 -5.10
N PRO A 283 -15.04 -15.06 -6.14
CA PRO A 283 -14.61 -15.99 -7.20
C PRO A 283 -14.06 -17.32 -6.67
N THR A 284 -13.24 -17.27 -5.61
CA THR A 284 -12.65 -18.47 -4.98
C THR A 284 -13.72 -19.43 -4.43
N ILE A 285 -14.74 -18.92 -3.74
CA ILE A 285 -15.82 -19.76 -3.19
C ILE A 285 -16.67 -20.30 -4.33
N LEU A 286 -17.01 -19.48 -5.33
CA LEU A 286 -17.78 -19.91 -6.49
C LEU A 286 -17.07 -21.05 -7.25
N LYS A 287 -15.77 -20.90 -7.50
CA LYS A 287 -14.93 -21.93 -8.11
C LYS A 287 -15.01 -23.25 -7.34
N LEU A 288 -14.75 -23.21 -6.02
CA LEU A 288 -14.81 -24.40 -5.17
C LEU A 288 -16.19 -25.07 -5.23
N MET A 289 -17.27 -24.28 -5.26
CA MET A 289 -18.63 -24.81 -5.35
C MET A 289 -18.91 -25.51 -6.67
N VAL A 290 -18.51 -24.92 -7.81
CA VAL A 290 -18.80 -25.47 -9.16
C VAL A 290 -17.86 -26.62 -9.54
N GLU A 291 -16.70 -26.76 -8.89
CA GLU A 291 -15.78 -27.88 -9.09
C GLU A 291 -16.09 -29.09 -8.21
N HIS A 292 -16.87 -28.91 -7.14
CA HIS A 292 -17.19 -29.97 -6.21
C HIS A 292 -18.27 -30.91 -6.78
N PRO A 293 -18.16 -32.25 -6.61
CA PRO A 293 -19.15 -33.21 -7.12
C PRO A 293 -20.58 -32.97 -6.64
N ALA A 294 -20.75 -32.28 -5.51
CA ALA A 294 -22.06 -31.92 -4.97
C ALA A 294 -22.86 -30.98 -5.88
N ALA A 295 -22.21 -30.23 -6.79
CA ALA A 295 -22.90 -29.41 -7.78
C ALA A 295 -23.79 -30.24 -8.72
N GLU A 296 -23.39 -31.48 -9.05
CA GLU A 296 -24.20 -32.40 -9.86
C GLU A 296 -25.18 -33.24 -9.02
N LYS A 297 -25.00 -33.26 -7.69
CA LYS A 297 -25.77 -34.10 -6.75
C LYS A 297 -27.08 -33.44 -6.30
N HIS A 298 -27.09 -32.11 -6.15
CA HIS A 298 -28.21 -31.36 -5.58
C HIS A 298 -28.88 -30.47 -6.63
N ASP A 299 -30.20 -30.35 -6.57
CA ASP A 299 -30.96 -29.42 -7.42
C ASP A 299 -30.63 -27.97 -7.09
N HIS A 300 -30.12 -27.26 -8.09
CA HIS A 300 -29.81 -25.83 -8.02
C HIS A 300 -30.57 -25.00 -9.09
N SER A 301 -31.65 -25.55 -9.65
CA SER A 301 -32.49 -24.90 -10.66
C SER A 301 -33.22 -23.65 -10.15
N SER A 302 -33.30 -23.44 -8.84
CA SER A 302 -33.87 -22.23 -8.24
C SER A 302 -32.97 -21.01 -8.32
N LEU A 303 -31.66 -21.18 -8.56
CA LEU A 303 -30.71 -20.08 -8.64
C LEU A 303 -31.05 -19.15 -9.80
N ARG A 304 -31.09 -17.85 -9.51
CA ARG A 304 -31.29 -16.76 -10.49
C ARG A 304 -30.14 -15.76 -10.47
N TYR A 305 -29.58 -15.49 -9.28
CA TYR A 305 -28.54 -14.49 -9.07
C TYR A 305 -27.42 -15.02 -8.19
N VAL A 306 -26.37 -15.57 -8.81
CA VAL A 306 -25.12 -15.96 -8.15
C VAL A 306 -24.13 -14.80 -8.32
N ILE A 307 -24.11 -13.92 -7.34
CA ILE A 307 -23.39 -12.65 -7.40
C ILE A 307 -21.96 -12.86 -6.93
N TYR A 308 -20.98 -12.51 -7.76
CA TYR A 308 -19.57 -12.55 -7.39
C TYR A 308 -18.91 -11.18 -7.52
N ALA A 309 -18.08 -10.85 -6.52
CA ALA A 309 -17.28 -9.63 -6.52
C ALA A 309 -16.09 -9.72 -5.57
N GLY A 310 -15.39 -8.59 -5.43
CA GLY A 310 -14.31 -8.41 -4.46
C GLY A 310 -12.95 -8.93 -4.91
N ALA A 311 -12.90 -9.72 -5.99
CA ALA A 311 -11.70 -10.09 -6.72
C ALA A 311 -12.06 -10.33 -8.20
N PRO A 312 -11.10 -10.26 -9.13
CA PRO A 312 -11.29 -10.73 -10.50
C PRO A 312 -11.66 -12.21 -10.53
N MET A 313 -12.59 -12.59 -11.41
CA MET A 313 -12.84 -13.99 -11.74
C MET A 313 -12.24 -14.29 -13.09
N TYR A 314 -11.42 -15.33 -13.17
CA TYR A 314 -10.74 -15.71 -14.39
C TYR A 314 -11.71 -16.26 -15.43
N ARG A 315 -11.41 -16.03 -16.72
CA ARG A 315 -12.33 -16.36 -17.81
C ARG A 315 -12.71 -17.85 -17.85
N GLU A 316 -11.74 -18.75 -17.65
CA GLU A 316 -12.01 -20.19 -17.63
C GLU A 316 -12.88 -20.62 -16.44
N ASP A 317 -12.69 -19.98 -15.28
CA ASP A 317 -13.55 -20.21 -14.12
C ASP A 317 -14.98 -19.69 -14.38
N GLN A 318 -15.13 -18.55 -15.07
CA GLN A 318 -16.44 -18.03 -15.49
C GLN A 318 -17.14 -18.99 -16.45
N LYS A 319 -16.44 -19.49 -17.47
CA LYS A 319 -16.98 -20.49 -18.41
C LYS A 319 -17.42 -21.76 -17.69
N ARG A 320 -16.62 -22.25 -16.76
CA ARG A 320 -16.97 -23.40 -15.91
C ARG A 320 -18.23 -23.11 -15.10
N ALA A 321 -18.30 -21.96 -14.43
CA ALA A 321 -19.47 -21.58 -13.66
C ALA A 321 -20.74 -21.46 -14.53
N LEU A 322 -20.64 -20.88 -15.73
CA LEU A 322 -21.74 -20.81 -16.69
C LEU A 322 -22.16 -22.20 -17.19
N LYS A 323 -21.20 -23.11 -17.42
CA LYS A 323 -21.49 -24.48 -17.82
C LYS A 323 -22.22 -25.26 -16.71
N THR A 324 -21.80 -25.10 -15.46
CA THR A 324 -22.38 -25.80 -14.32
C THR A 324 -23.73 -25.20 -13.90
N LEU A 325 -23.84 -23.87 -13.83
CA LEU A 325 -24.98 -23.17 -13.22
C LEU A 325 -25.97 -22.59 -14.23
N GLY A 326 -25.58 -22.47 -15.49
CA GLY A 326 -26.33 -21.69 -16.49
C GLY A 326 -26.10 -20.17 -16.33
N PRO A 327 -26.89 -19.34 -17.05
CA PRO A 327 -26.74 -17.90 -17.10
C PRO A 327 -27.36 -17.22 -15.86
N VAL A 328 -26.83 -17.55 -14.68
CA VAL A 328 -27.31 -17.05 -13.38
C VAL A 328 -26.25 -16.23 -12.64
N ILE A 329 -25.02 -16.19 -13.14
CA ILE A 329 -23.94 -15.43 -12.50
C ILE A 329 -24.06 -13.94 -12.79
N VAL A 330 -23.74 -13.12 -11.78
CA VAL A 330 -23.73 -11.66 -11.86
C VAL A 330 -22.37 -11.17 -11.36
N GLN A 331 -21.67 -10.37 -12.15
CA GLN A 331 -20.46 -9.70 -11.70
C GLN A 331 -20.80 -8.31 -11.23
N TYR A 332 -20.13 -7.84 -10.18
CA TYR A 332 -19.99 -6.40 -10.00
C TYR A 332 -18.57 -6.03 -9.59
N PHE A 333 -18.18 -4.80 -9.92
CA PHE A 333 -16.97 -4.16 -9.41
C PHE A 333 -17.38 -3.10 -8.39
N GLY A 334 -16.67 -3.01 -7.27
CA GLY A 334 -16.88 -1.97 -6.25
C GLY A 334 -15.96 -2.18 -5.04
N LEU A 335 -16.09 -1.32 -4.04
CA LEU A 335 -15.21 -1.25 -2.87
C LEU A 335 -15.99 -0.80 -1.62
N GLY A 336 -15.34 -0.80 -0.45
CA GLY A 336 -16.01 -0.47 0.81
C GLY A 336 -16.60 0.95 0.82
N GLU A 337 -15.88 1.88 0.19
CA GLU A 337 -16.21 3.30 0.02
C GLU A 337 -17.34 3.53 -0.98
N VAL A 338 -17.64 2.57 -1.85
CA VAL A 338 -18.81 2.59 -2.73
C VAL A 338 -19.51 1.24 -2.59
N THR A 339 -20.10 1.06 -1.41
CA THR A 339 -20.50 -0.25 -0.89
C THR A 339 -21.45 -0.98 -1.84
N GLY A 340 -21.03 -2.16 -2.28
CA GLY A 340 -21.71 -2.93 -3.33
C GLY A 340 -21.06 -2.66 -4.70
N ALA A 341 -21.87 -2.37 -5.71
CA ALA A 341 -21.44 -2.18 -7.09
C ALA A 341 -21.14 -0.72 -7.46
N ILE A 342 -20.16 -0.47 -8.31
CA ILE A 342 -20.01 0.73 -9.15
C ILE A 342 -20.53 0.37 -10.53
N THR A 343 -20.03 -0.74 -11.08
CA THR A 343 -20.49 -1.34 -12.34
C THR A 343 -21.01 -2.76 -12.14
N VAL A 344 -21.88 -3.20 -13.05
CA VAL A 344 -22.60 -4.47 -12.99
C VAL A 344 -22.55 -5.15 -14.35
N LEU A 345 -22.21 -6.44 -14.37
CA LEU A 345 -22.43 -7.32 -15.50
C LEU A 345 -23.59 -8.27 -15.17
N PRO A 346 -24.79 -8.06 -15.73
CA PRO A 346 -25.94 -8.92 -15.48
C PRO A 346 -25.77 -10.29 -16.16
N PRO A 347 -26.59 -11.30 -15.81
CA PRO A 347 -26.43 -12.65 -16.35
C PRO A 347 -26.58 -12.71 -17.88
N ALA A 348 -27.47 -11.89 -18.43
CA ALA A 348 -27.69 -11.80 -19.88
C ALA A 348 -26.49 -11.28 -20.69
N LEU A 349 -25.52 -10.65 -20.02
CA LEU A 349 -24.30 -10.15 -20.65
C LEU A 349 -23.07 -11.05 -20.38
N HIS A 350 -23.26 -12.17 -19.70
CA HIS A 350 -22.24 -13.21 -19.62
C HIS A 350 -22.33 -14.15 -20.83
N SER A 351 -21.17 -14.50 -21.40
CA SER A 351 -21.08 -15.47 -22.49
C SER A 351 -20.33 -16.72 -22.03
N ALA A 352 -20.89 -17.90 -22.33
CA ALA A 352 -20.24 -19.19 -22.09
C ALA A 352 -19.06 -19.45 -23.04
N GLU A 353 -19.07 -18.84 -24.22
CA GLU A 353 -18.03 -19.01 -25.25
C GLU A 353 -17.34 -17.69 -25.57
N ASP A 354 -16.12 -17.79 -26.08
CA ASP A 354 -15.37 -16.63 -26.58
C ASP A 354 -15.75 -16.39 -28.04
N GLY A 355 -16.35 -15.23 -28.32
CA GLY A 355 -16.75 -14.82 -29.65
C GLY A 355 -16.78 -13.29 -29.74
N GLU A 356 -17.18 -12.77 -30.89
CA GLU A 356 -17.21 -11.33 -31.18
C GLU A 356 -18.00 -10.50 -30.13
N HIS A 357 -18.97 -11.11 -29.46
CA HIS A 357 -19.78 -10.48 -28.41
C HIS A 357 -19.38 -10.86 -26.97
N GLY A 358 -18.31 -11.63 -26.77
CA GLY A 358 -17.92 -12.20 -25.47
C GLY A 358 -17.42 -11.19 -24.44
N ARG A 359 -17.10 -9.95 -24.86
CA ARG A 359 -16.63 -8.81 -24.02
C ARG A 359 -15.70 -9.25 -22.88
N ILE A 360 -14.66 -10.01 -23.23
CA ILE A 360 -13.78 -10.69 -22.28
C ILE A 360 -13.10 -9.67 -21.38
N GLY A 361 -13.13 -9.91 -20.06
CA GLY A 361 -12.45 -9.08 -19.06
C GLY A 361 -13.26 -7.86 -18.58
N THR A 362 -14.44 -7.61 -19.14
CA THR A 362 -15.29 -6.50 -18.68
C THR A 362 -15.75 -6.69 -17.23
N CYS A 363 -15.91 -5.57 -16.54
CA CYS A 363 -16.54 -5.44 -15.24
C CYS A 363 -17.97 -4.89 -15.35
N GLY A 364 -18.55 -4.95 -16.55
CA GLY A 364 -19.90 -4.50 -16.84
C GLY A 364 -19.99 -2.99 -17.04
N ILE A 365 -21.19 -2.46 -16.88
CA ILE A 365 -21.53 -1.06 -17.10
C ILE A 365 -21.86 -0.38 -15.77
N GLU A 366 -21.73 0.94 -15.71
CA GLU A 366 -22.17 1.72 -14.57
C GLU A 366 -23.64 1.47 -14.21
N ARG A 367 -23.91 1.36 -12.92
CA ARG A 367 -25.27 1.10 -12.43
C ARG A 367 -26.11 2.37 -12.41
N THR A 368 -27.43 2.22 -12.42
CA THR A 368 -28.40 3.31 -12.42
C THR A 368 -28.14 4.31 -11.29
N GLY A 369 -27.93 5.58 -11.64
CA GLY A 369 -27.70 6.67 -10.69
C GLY A 369 -26.24 6.84 -10.26
N MET A 370 -25.32 6.03 -10.77
CA MET A 370 -23.87 6.27 -10.70
C MET A 370 -23.37 6.79 -12.04
N GLN A 371 -22.24 7.48 -12.00
CA GLN A 371 -21.48 7.84 -13.19
C GLN A 371 -20.03 7.42 -12.99
N VAL A 372 -19.45 6.73 -13.97
CA VAL A 372 -18.03 6.39 -14.02
C VAL A 372 -17.33 7.34 -14.99
N SER A 373 -16.12 7.76 -14.63
CA SER A 373 -15.24 8.52 -15.52
C SER A 373 -13.82 8.00 -15.37
N ILE A 374 -13.16 7.75 -16.51
CA ILE A 374 -11.75 7.38 -16.54
C ILE A 374 -10.95 8.67 -16.66
N GLN A 375 -10.12 8.98 -15.66
CA GLN A 375 -9.46 10.28 -15.57
C GLN A 375 -7.93 10.18 -15.62
N ASN A 376 -7.29 11.14 -16.27
CA ASN A 376 -5.83 11.32 -16.20
C ASN A 376 -5.39 11.98 -14.86
N ASP A 377 -4.10 12.24 -14.70
CA ASP A 377 -3.56 12.84 -13.46
C ASP A 377 -4.06 14.26 -13.19
N ARG A 378 -4.47 15.00 -14.23
CA ARG A 378 -5.07 16.33 -14.13
C ARG A 378 -6.55 16.29 -13.74
N GLY A 379 -7.17 15.11 -13.72
CA GLY A 379 -8.59 14.93 -13.45
C GLY A 379 -9.49 15.18 -14.64
N GLU A 380 -8.94 15.12 -15.84
CA GLU A 380 -9.68 15.23 -17.10
C GLU A 380 -10.08 13.82 -17.57
N GLU A 381 -11.29 13.69 -18.10
CA GLU A 381 -11.76 12.43 -18.70
C GLU A 381 -10.97 12.10 -19.97
N VAL A 382 -10.54 10.84 -20.11
CA VAL A 382 -9.79 10.34 -21.26
C VAL A 382 -10.73 9.71 -22.31
N ALA A 383 -10.23 9.52 -23.54
CA ALA A 383 -11.04 8.93 -24.61
C ALA A 383 -11.32 7.43 -24.36
N PRO A 384 -12.35 6.84 -25.00
CA PRO A 384 -12.57 5.39 -24.94
C PRO A 384 -11.29 4.59 -25.25
N PHE A 385 -11.10 3.48 -24.54
CA PHE A 385 -9.92 2.61 -24.55
C PHE A 385 -8.62 3.22 -24.01
N GLU A 386 -8.56 4.52 -23.72
CA GLU A 386 -7.41 5.11 -23.03
C GLU A 386 -7.45 4.75 -21.54
N THR A 387 -6.31 4.34 -21.00
CA THR A 387 -6.21 3.93 -19.60
C THR A 387 -5.99 5.14 -18.70
N GLY A 388 -6.78 5.23 -17.63
CA GLY A 388 -6.63 6.22 -16.57
C GLY A 388 -7.14 5.68 -15.24
N GLU A 389 -7.27 6.57 -14.26
CA GLU A 389 -7.85 6.24 -12.95
C GLU A 389 -9.37 6.15 -13.04
N ILE A 390 -9.93 5.06 -12.52
CA ILE A 390 -11.37 4.87 -12.43
C ILE A 390 -11.87 5.77 -11.29
N CYS A 391 -12.64 6.79 -11.66
CA CYS A 391 -13.32 7.68 -10.75
C CYS A 391 -14.83 7.47 -10.86
N CYS A 392 -15.57 7.72 -9.77
CA CYS A 392 -17.02 7.66 -9.81
C CYS A 392 -17.67 8.74 -8.95
N ILE A 393 -18.89 9.11 -9.33
CA ILE A 393 -19.78 9.95 -8.53
C ILE A 393 -21.17 9.31 -8.47
N GLY A 394 -21.89 9.64 -7.41
CA GLY A 394 -23.27 9.22 -7.22
C GLY A 394 -23.61 9.03 -5.75
N PRO A 395 -24.89 8.78 -5.46
CA PRO A 395 -25.42 8.71 -4.09
C PRO A 395 -24.96 7.47 -3.30
N ALA A 396 -24.23 6.55 -3.93
CA ALA A 396 -23.64 5.40 -3.24
C ALA A 396 -22.21 5.62 -2.75
N VAL A 397 -21.57 6.72 -3.13
CA VAL A 397 -20.26 7.09 -2.60
C VAL A 397 -20.42 7.38 -1.10
N PHE A 398 -19.55 6.80 -0.29
CA PHE A 398 -19.51 7.01 1.16
C PHE A 398 -19.36 8.49 1.55
N ALA A 399 -19.70 8.79 2.81
CA ALA A 399 -19.57 10.16 3.33
C ALA A 399 -18.09 10.59 3.52
N GLY A 400 -17.16 9.64 3.54
CA GLY A 400 -15.75 9.83 3.85
C GLY A 400 -15.26 8.85 4.93
N TYR A 401 -13.99 8.94 5.26
CA TYR A 401 -13.34 8.23 6.35
C TYR A 401 -13.51 8.98 7.67
N TYR A 402 -13.93 8.24 8.70
CA TYR A 402 -14.09 8.77 10.05
C TYR A 402 -12.77 9.24 10.63
N ASN A 403 -12.75 10.47 11.15
CA ASN A 403 -11.60 11.09 11.83
C ASN A 403 -10.28 11.01 11.03
N ASN A 404 -10.35 11.19 9.70
CA ASN A 404 -9.18 11.10 8.82
C ASN A 404 -9.25 12.12 7.66
N PRO A 405 -9.01 13.42 7.93
CA PRO A 405 -9.12 14.49 6.93
C PRO A 405 -8.16 14.29 5.75
N GLU A 406 -6.94 13.83 5.99
CA GLU A 406 -5.95 13.59 4.92
C GLU A 406 -6.39 12.49 3.95
N ALA A 407 -6.97 11.39 4.46
CA ALA A 407 -7.49 10.34 3.60
C ALA A 407 -8.72 10.81 2.81
N ASN A 408 -9.52 11.71 3.38
CA ASN A 408 -10.67 12.31 2.69
C ASN A 408 -10.22 13.24 1.57
N GLU A 409 -9.26 14.13 1.83
CA GLU A 409 -8.72 15.02 0.80
C GLU A 409 -8.11 14.24 -0.37
N LYS A 410 -7.39 13.15 -0.08
CA LYS A 410 -6.81 12.28 -1.12
C LYS A 410 -7.85 11.46 -1.89
N ALA A 411 -8.96 11.08 -1.25
CA ALA A 411 -9.97 10.21 -1.83
C ALA A 411 -10.88 10.91 -2.85
N PHE A 412 -10.92 12.25 -2.86
CA PHE A 412 -11.77 13.01 -3.74
C PHE A 412 -10.98 14.00 -4.59
N ARG A 413 -11.36 14.14 -5.87
CA ARG A 413 -10.83 15.16 -6.79
C ARG A 413 -12.00 15.81 -7.50
N ASN A 414 -12.19 17.11 -7.29
CA ASN A 414 -13.27 17.88 -7.91
C ASN A 414 -14.67 17.24 -7.73
N GLY A 415 -14.93 16.68 -6.55
CA GLY A 415 -16.18 15.97 -6.22
C GLY A 415 -16.24 14.51 -6.69
N TRP A 416 -15.29 14.05 -7.50
CA TRP A 416 -15.16 12.65 -7.90
C TRP A 416 -14.46 11.82 -6.85
N PHE A 417 -15.05 10.67 -6.50
CA PHE A 417 -14.38 9.68 -5.67
C PHE A 417 -13.38 8.89 -6.53
N ARG A 418 -12.13 8.83 -6.07
CA ARG A 418 -11.02 8.14 -6.71
C ARG A 418 -10.93 6.71 -6.16
N THR A 419 -11.15 5.72 -7.01
CA THR A 419 -11.16 4.32 -6.57
C THR A 419 -9.75 3.77 -6.28
N GLY A 420 -8.72 4.37 -6.89
CA GLY A 420 -7.34 3.85 -6.91
C GLY A 420 -7.13 2.68 -7.88
N ASP A 421 -8.19 2.22 -8.55
CA ASP A 421 -8.11 1.21 -9.61
C ASP A 421 -7.90 1.90 -10.97
N LEU A 422 -7.12 1.28 -11.86
CA LEU A 422 -6.86 1.75 -13.22
C LEU A 422 -7.66 0.93 -14.22
N GLY A 423 -8.11 1.58 -15.28
CA GLY A 423 -8.85 0.92 -16.34
C GLY A 423 -9.19 1.85 -17.49
N HIS A 424 -10.01 1.35 -18.39
CA HIS A 424 -10.59 2.09 -19.50
C HIS A 424 -12.04 1.67 -19.70
N VAL A 425 -12.81 2.49 -20.40
CA VAL A 425 -14.15 2.14 -20.88
C VAL A 425 -14.12 1.98 -22.40
N ASP A 426 -14.95 1.10 -22.96
CA ASP A 426 -15.16 1.05 -24.41
C ASP A 426 -16.22 2.06 -24.87
N GLU A 427 -16.44 2.15 -26.19
CA GLU A 427 -17.44 3.07 -26.78
C GLU A 427 -18.89 2.79 -26.31
N GLN A 428 -19.16 1.62 -25.73
CA GLN A 428 -20.46 1.24 -25.20
C GLN A 428 -20.56 1.46 -23.68
N GLY A 429 -19.50 1.95 -23.04
CA GLY A 429 -19.44 2.22 -21.59
C GLY A 429 -19.13 0.99 -20.74
N PHE A 430 -18.67 -0.12 -21.32
CA PHE A 430 -18.20 -1.25 -20.53
C PHE A 430 -16.83 -0.95 -19.93
N LEU A 431 -16.71 -1.15 -18.62
CA LEU A 431 -15.48 -0.92 -17.87
C LEU A 431 -14.56 -2.14 -17.96
N TYR A 432 -13.27 -1.90 -18.20
CA TYR A 432 -12.20 -2.89 -18.15
C TYR A 432 -11.13 -2.43 -17.17
N ILE A 433 -10.92 -3.21 -16.11
CA ILE A 433 -9.94 -2.88 -15.08
C ILE A 433 -8.60 -3.51 -15.48
N THR A 434 -7.59 -2.68 -15.70
CA THR A 434 -6.25 -3.12 -16.08
C THR A 434 -5.37 -3.40 -14.87
N GLY A 435 -5.67 -2.80 -13.72
CA GLY A 435 -4.96 -3.09 -12.47
C GLY A 435 -5.31 -2.09 -11.38
N ARG A 436 -4.42 -1.97 -10.39
CA ARG A 436 -4.43 -0.83 -9.47
C ARG A 436 -3.32 0.12 -9.82
N ALA A 437 -3.52 1.41 -9.56
CA ALA A 437 -2.43 2.37 -9.69
C ALA A 437 -1.24 1.99 -8.79
N SER A 438 -1.54 1.41 -7.62
CA SER A 438 -0.55 0.89 -6.68
C SER A 438 0.14 -0.41 -7.11
N ASP A 439 -0.43 -1.15 -8.06
CA ASP A 439 -0.05 -2.53 -8.39
C ASP A 439 0.54 -2.67 -9.80
N MET A 440 0.41 -1.62 -10.61
CA MET A 440 1.09 -1.44 -11.88
C MET A 440 2.58 -1.31 -11.58
N TYR A 441 3.40 -2.02 -12.36
CA TYR A 441 4.84 -1.88 -12.30
C TYR A 441 5.38 -1.44 -13.64
N ILE A 442 6.49 -0.74 -13.63
CA ILE A 442 7.11 -0.22 -14.85
C ILE A 442 8.29 -1.11 -15.21
N SER A 443 8.18 -1.80 -16.36
CA SER A 443 9.27 -2.62 -16.91
C SER A 443 9.80 -1.96 -18.18
N GLY A 444 10.98 -1.37 -18.11
CA GLY A 444 11.64 -0.72 -19.25
C GLY A 444 10.98 0.56 -19.73
N GLY A 445 10.40 1.33 -18.81
CA GLY A 445 9.63 2.53 -19.16
C GLY A 445 8.25 2.23 -19.77
N SER A 446 7.82 0.97 -19.74
CA SER A 446 6.46 0.58 -20.14
C SER A 446 5.64 0.18 -18.92
N ASN A 447 4.45 0.75 -18.78
CA ASN A 447 3.50 0.32 -17.76
C ASN A 447 3.09 -1.13 -18.03
N VAL A 448 3.31 -1.98 -17.03
CA VAL A 448 2.91 -3.38 -17.08
C VAL A 448 1.79 -3.59 -16.08
N TYR A 449 0.67 -4.03 -16.62
CA TYR A 449 -0.57 -4.26 -15.91
C TYR A 449 -0.67 -5.75 -15.57
N PRO A 450 -0.41 -6.18 -14.32
CA PRO A 450 -0.07 -7.58 -14.10
C PRO A 450 -1.26 -8.53 -14.29
N ARG A 451 -2.47 -7.98 -14.16
CA ARG A 451 -3.73 -8.69 -14.45
C ARG A 451 -3.80 -9.17 -15.91
N GLU A 452 -3.32 -8.38 -16.87
CA GLU A 452 -3.28 -8.78 -18.28
C GLU A 452 -2.45 -10.06 -18.48
N ILE A 453 -1.38 -10.19 -17.70
CA ILE A 453 -0.48 -11.34 -17.74
C ILE A 453 -1.14 -12.54 -17.05
N GLU A 454 -1.69 -12.34 -15.85
CA GLU A 454 -2.41 -13.37 -15.09
C GLU A 454 -3.51 -14.03 -15.93
N GLU A 455 -4.37 -13.22 -16.57
CA GLU A 455 -5.47 -13.70 -17.41
C GLU A 455 -4.96 -14.57 -18.57
N LYS A 456 -3.81 -14.24 -19.16
CA LYS A 456 -3.20 -15.06 -20.22
C LYS A 456 -2.65 -16.38 -19.68
N LEU A 457 -1.91 -16.35 -18.57
CA LEU A 457 -1.28 -17.54 -18.00
C LEU A 457 -2.29 -18.59 -17.55
N LEU A 458 -3.46 -18.17 -17.09
CA LEU A 458 -4.52 -19.08 -16.66
C LEU A 458 -5.22 -19.84 -17.79
N THR A 459 -5.01 -19.43 -19.05
CA THR A 459 -5.45 -20.24 -20.19
C THR A 459 -4.57 -21.48 -20.41
N HIS A 460 -3.45 -21.62 -19.67
CA HIS A 460 -2.63 -22.83 -19.70
C HIS A 460 -3.34 -24.02 -19.01
N PRO A 461 -3.43 -25.21 -19.63
CA PRO A 461 -4.22 -26.33 -19.11
C PRO A 461 -3.76 -26.84 -17.74
N ALA A 462 -2.49 -26.64 -17.38
CA ALA A 462 -1.92 -27.07 -16.10
C ALA A 462 -2.05 -26.06 -14.93
N ILE A 463 -2.42 -24.80 -15.17
CA ILE A 463 -2.42 -23.75 -14.14
C ILE A 463 -3.81 -23.61 -13.51
N SER A 464 -3.89 -23.50 -12.18
CA SER A 464 -5.14 -23.32 -11.42
C SER A 464 -5.30 -21.92 -10.81
N GLU A 465 -4.21 -21.32 -10.33
CA GLU A 465 -4.14 -19.96 -9.78
C GLU A 465 -2.82 -19.30 -10.21
N VAL A 466 -2.80 -17.98 -10.36
CA VAL A 466 -1.57 -17.22 -10.62
C VAL A 466 -1.68 -15.81 -10.05
N ALA A 467 -0.57 -15.29 -9.53
CA ALA A 467 -0.43 -13.89 -9.16
C ALA A 467 0.84 -13.32 -9.81
N VAL A 468 0.71 -12.16 -10.46
CA VAL A 468 1.83 -11.44 -11.07
C VAL A 468 2.06 -10.13 -10.34
N LEU A 469 3.30 -9.94 -9.92
CA LEU A 469 3.76 -8.73 -9.25
C LEU A 469 5.05 -8.24 -9.89
N GLY A 470 5.21 -6.91 -9.87
CA GLY A 470 6.48 -6.29 -10.18
C GLY A 470 7.47 -6.62 -9.08
N VAL A 471 8.62 -7.13 -9.48
CA VAL A 471 9.78 -7.23 -8.59
C VAL A 471 10.86 -6.31 -9.12
N PRO A 472 11.61 -5.63 -8.25
CA PRO A 472 12.71 -4.79 -8.69
C PRO A 472 13.65 -5.54 -9.62
N ASP A 473 14.00 -4.91 -10.74
CA ASP A 473 14.94 -5.45 -11.72
C ASP A 473 15.99 -4.38 -12.06
N PRO A 474 17.28 -4.70 -11.93
CA PRO A 474 18.35 -3.72 -12.16
C PRO A 474 18.41 -3.12 -13.57
N LEU A 475 17.87 -3.81 -14.58
CA LEU A 475 17.90 -3.35 -15.97
C LEU A 475 16.58 -2.70 -16.38
N TRP A 476 15.46 -3.25 -15.93
CA TRP A 476 14.12 -2.83 -16.37
C TRP A 476 13.39 -1.94 -15.36
N GLY A 477 13.95 -1.68 -14.17
CA GLY A 477 13.27 -1.01 -13.07
C GLY A 477 12.46 -2.00 -12.25
N GLU A 478 11.41 -2.56 -12.86
CA GLU A 478 10.69 -3.73 -12.35
C GLU A 478 10.50 -4.76 -13.46
N VAL A 479 10.41 -6.04 -13.12
CA VAL A 479 9.98 -7.13 -14.02
C VAL A 479 8.88 -7.94 -13.37
N GLY A 480 8.07 -8.62 -14.18
CA GLY A 480 7.03 -9.49 -13.64
C GLY A 480 7.61 -10.78 -13.07
N TYR A 481 7.26 -11.14 -11.84
CA TYR A 481 7.30 -12.53 -11.39
C TYR A 481 5.89 -13.10 -11.40
N ALA A 482 5.71 -14.30 -11.93
CA ALA A 482 4.45 -15.03 -11.87
C ALA A 482 4.57 -16.16 -10.84
N VAL A 483 3.78 -16.08 -9.77
CA VAL A 483 3.64 -17.17 -8.80
C VAL A 483 2.42 -17.98 -9.17
N CYS A 484 2.64 -19.22 -9.57
CA CYS A 484 1.67 -20.13 -10.13
C CYS A 484 1.34 -21.28 -9.16
N VAL A 485 0.10 -21.75 -9.22
CA VAL A 485 -0.32 -23.01 -8.61
C VAL A 485 -0.77 -23.94 -9.73
N ALA A 486 -0.27 -25.16 -9.73
CA ALA A 486 -0.65 -26.17 -10.71
C ALA A 486 -1.94 -26.90 -10.29
N LYS A 487 -2.67 -27.43 -11.28
CA LYS A 487 -3.82 -28.29 -11.01
C LYS A 487 -3.40 -29.59 -10.31
N PRO A 488 -4.25 -30.18 -9.44
CA PRO A 488 -3.93 -31.41 -8.75
C PRO A 488 -3.46 -32.53 -9.69
N GLY A 489 -2.32 -33.15 -9.37
CA GLY A 489 -1.76 -34.26 -10.14
C GLY A 489 -1.08 -33.86 -11.46
N VAL A 490 -0.94 -32.56 -11.74
CA VAL A 490 -0.24 -32.04 -12.92
C VAL A 490 0.98 -31.24 -12.49
N SER A 491 2.14 -31.53 -13.08
CA SER A 491 3.35 -30.71 -12.93
C SER A 491 3.57 -29.89 -14.19
N VAL A 492 4.06 -28.67 -14.03
CA VAL A 492 4.50 -27.81 -15.12
C VAL A 492 5.76 -27.08 -14.68
N THR A 493 6.69 -26.90 -15.61
CA THR A 493 7.98 -26.28 -15.39
C THR A 493 8.00 -24.84 -15.88
N GLU A 494 8.97 -24.07 -15.39
CA GLU A 494 9.19 -22.68 -15.81
C GLU A 494 9.45 -22.59 -17.33
N ALA A 495 10.20 -23.55 -17.90
CA ALA A 495 10.46 -23.62 -19.34
C ALA A 495 9.18 -23.86 -20.17
N GLU A 496 8.26 -24.70 -19.69
CA GLU A 496 6.97 -24.94 -20.35
C GLU A 496 6.07 -23.70 -20.29
N MET A 497 6.10 -22.92 -19.20
CA MET A 497 5.38 -21.65 -19.11
C MET A 497 5.93 -20.58 -20.05
N PHE A 498 7.26 -20.49 -20.17
CA PHE A 498 7.90 -19.63 -21.15
C PHE A 498 7.52 -20.02 -22.59
N ALA A 499 7.56 -21.31 -22.91
CA ALA A 499 7.15 -21.80 -24.23
C ALA A 499 5.66 -21.53 -24.52
N PHE A 500 4.80 -21.58 -23.49
CA PHE A 500 3.38 -21.29 -23.65
C PHE A 500 3.09 -19.82 -23.93
N ILE A 501 3.80 -18.90 -23.27
CA ILE A 501 3.53 -17.45 -23.34
C ILE A 501 4.22 -16.78 -24.52
N ASP A 502 5.23 -17.44 -25.11
CA ASP A 502 5.96 -16.95 -26.28
C ASP A 502 5.00 -16.62 -27.45
N GLY A 503 5.19 -15.45 -28.04
CA GLY A 503 4.34 -14.93 -29.12
C GLY A 503 2.90 -14.53 -28.72
N LYS A 504 2.47 -14.69 -27.46
CA LYS A 504 1.10 -14.35 -27.01
C LYS A 504 0.95 -12.97 -26.35
N MET A 505 2.05 -12.30 -26.07
CA MET A 505 2.11 -10.92 -25.56
C MET A 505 3.45 -10.27 -25.89
N SER A 506 3.52 -8.95 -25.78
CA SER A 506 4.77 -8.20 -25.95
C SER A 506 5.84 -8.65 -24.96
N ARG A 507 7.08 -8.78 -25.43
CA ARG A 507 8.20 -9.37 -24.66
C ARG A 507 8.46 -8.71 -23.30
N TYR A 508 8.26 -7.39 -23.18
CA TYR A 508 8.43 -6.67 -21.91
C TYR A 508 7.34 -6.95 -20.86
N LYS A 509 6.20 -7.55 -21.27
CA LYS A 509 5.13 -7.99 -20.37
C LYS A 509 5.32 -9.42 -19.89
N VAL A 510 6.19 -10.21 -20.54
CA VAL A 510 6.42 -11.61 -20.15
C VAL A 510 7.10 -11.65 -18.79
N PRO A 511 6.57 -12.39 -17.80
CA PRO A 511 7.25 -12.57 -16.51
C PRO A 511 8.66 -13.11 -16.69
N LYS A 512 9.61 -12.56 -15.93
CA LYS A 512 11.00 -13.01 -15.91
C LYS A 512 11.16 -14.33 -15.15
N ARG A 513 10.23 -14.67 -14.26
CA ARG A 513 10.21 -15.96 -13.55
C ARG A 513 8.79 -16.52 -13.42
N PHE A 514 8.71 -17.84 -13.44
CA PHE A 514 7.54 -18.62 -13.06
C PHE A 514 7.88 -19.48 -11.84
N ILE A 515 7.27 -19.17 -10.71
CA ILE A 515 7.50 -19.82 -9.41
C ILE A 515 6.28 -20.68 -9.10
N PHE A 516 6.47 -21.91 -8.62
CA PHE A 516 5.37 -22.84 -8.37
C PHE A 516 5.20 -23.11 -6.87
N TRP A 517 4.02 -22.81 -6.35
CA TRP A 517 3.62 -23.09 -4.98
C TRP A 517 2.47 -24.09 -4.93
N ASP A 518 2.34 -24.77 -3.78
CA ASP A 518 1.20 -25.65 -3.52
C ASP A 518 -0.12 -24.86 -3.39
N ALA A 519 -0.06 -23.63 -2.86
CA ALA A 519 -1.20 -22.70 -2.76
C ALA A 519 -0.73 -21.26 -2.62
N LEU A 520 -1.51 -20.30 -3.13
CA LEU A 520 -1.28 -18.87 -2.89
C LEU A 520 -1.83 -18.44 -1.51
N PRO A 521 -1.12 -17.56 -0.76
CA PRO A 521 -1.62 -17.00 0.49
C PRO A 521 -2.85 -16.13 0.22
N LYS A 522 -3.91 -16.38 1.00
CA LYS A 522 -5.21 -15.73 0.86
C LYS A 522 -5.51 -14.96 2.14
N SER A 523 -5.94 -13.70 1.99
CA SER A 523 -6.39 -12.89 3.11
C SER A 523 -7.55 -13.56 3.85
N ALA A 524 -7.90 -13.03 5.03
CA ALA A 524 -9.07 -13.45 5.78
C ALA A 524 -10.39 -13.40 4.97
N TYR A 525 -10.43 -12.70 3.84
CA TYR A 525 -11.58 -12.60 2.93
C TYR A 525 -11.48 -13.52 1.69
N GLY A 526 -10.47 -14.40 1.62
CA GLY A 526 -10.24 -15.27 0.47
C GLY A 526 -9.63 -14.58 -0.75
N LYS A 527 -9.20 -13.32 -0.61
CA LYS A 527 -8.52 -12.54 -1.67
C LYS A 527 -7.02 -12.76 -1.63
N ILE A 528 -6.41 -12.93 -2.80
CA ILE A 528 -4.95 -12.87 -2.96
C ILE A 528 -4.57 -11.40 -3.14
N THR A 529 -3.60 -10.90 -2.37
CA THR A 529 -3.08 -9.54 -2.53
C THR A 529 -1.60 -9.59 -2.88
N LYS A 530 -1.12 -8.68 -3.73
CA LYS A 530 0.29 -8.67 -4.13
C LYS A 530 1.24 -8.44 -2.97
N LYS A 531 0.80 -7.70 -1.96
CA LYS A 531 1.53 -7.53 -0.70
C LYS A 531 1.78 -8.90 -0.02
N MET A 532 0.74 -9.72 0.12
CA MET A 532 0.88 -11.06 0.71
C MET A 532 1.77 -11.98 -0.15
N ILE A 533 1.65 -11.91 -1.48
CA ILE A 533 2.54 -12.66 -2.39
C ILE A 533 3.99 -12.21 -2.20
N ARG A 534 4.25 -10.91 -2.11
CA ARG A 534 5.59 -10.33 -1.90
C ARG A 534 6.16 -10.75 -0.55
N GLU A 535 5.39 -10.62 0.53
CA GLU A 535 5.79 -11.02 1.88
C GLU A 535 6.14 -12.52 1.94
N GLU A 536 5.34 -13.37 1.29
CA GLU A 536 5.59 -14.82 1.24
C GLU A 536 6.80 -15.17 0.35
N LEU A 537 6.96 -14.52 -0.80
CA LEU A 537 8.17 -14.66 -1.64
C LEU A 537 9.44 -14.26 -0.86
N GLN A 538 9.34 -13.22 -0.04
CA GLN A 538 10.43 -12.78 0.82
C GLN A 538 10.71 -13.79 1.94
N ALA A 539 9.67 -14.28 2.62
CA ALA A 539 9.80 -15.29 3.66
C ALA A 539 10.40 -16.61 3.14
N ARG A 540 10.10 -16.97 1.89
CA ARG A 540 10.67 -18.16 1.21
C ARG A 540 12.06 -17.94 0.62
N GLY A 541 12.59 -16.71 0.62
CA GLY A 541 13.86 -16.36 -0.03
C GLY A 541 13.82 -16.47 -1.55
N GLU A 542 12.63 -16.45 -2.14
CA GLU A 542 12.41 -16.65 -3.58
C GLU A 542 12.46 -15.34 -4.37
N LEU A 543 12.46 -14.18 -3.69
CA LEU A 543 12.87 -12.90 -4.28
C LEU A 543 14.36 -12.89 -4.65
N ASP A 544 15.20 -13.67 -3.96
CA ASP A 544 16.68 -13.61 -4.02
C ASP A 544 17.34 -14.85 -4.65
N SER A 545 16.60 -15.68 -5.41
CA SER A 545 17.18 -16.91 -5.96
C SER A 545 18.18 -16.65 -7.10
N LYS A 546 19.46 -16.62 -6.72
CA LYS A 546 20.70 -16.51 -7.51
C LYS A 546 20.70 -17.30 -8.83
N PRO A 547 21.26 -16.75 -9.92
CA PRO A 547 21.93 -17.56 -10.94
C PRO A 547 23.25 -18.14 -10.37
N ALA A 548 23.66 -19.30 -10.90
CA ALA A 548 24.84 -20.05 -10.49
C ALA A 548 26.14 -19.22 -10.45
N LYS A 549 27.03 -19.64 -9.54
CA LYS A 549 28.40 -19.13 -9.35
C LYS A 549 29.23 -19.19 -10.65
N ASP A 550 30.21 -18.29 -10.69
CA ASP A 550 31.32 -18.20 -11.65
C ASP A 550 31.11 -17.32 -12.88
N ALA A 551 30.85 -16.03 -12.64
CA ALA A 551 31.45 -14.93 -13.39
C ALA A 551 31.54 -13.71 -12.47
N ARG A 552 32.64 -12.96 -12.48
CA ARG A 552 32.68 -11.65 -11.80
C ARG A 552 31.54 -10.82 -12.41
N PRO A 553 30.62 -10.24 -11.61
CA PRO A 553 29.56 -9.43 -12.16
C PRO A 553 30.17 -8.28 -12.96
N ALA A 554 29.56 -7.95 -14.10
CA ALA A 554 29.88 -6.70 -14.78
C ALA A 554 29.59 -5.54 -13.82
N LEU A 555 30.47 -4.52 -13.82
CA LEU A 555 30.29 -3.33 -13.00
C LEU A 555 28.90 -2.74 -13.26
N ARG A 556 28.15 -2.49 -12.19
CA ARG A 556 26.77 -2.01 -12.27
C ARG A 556 26.75 -0.55 -12.73
N GLN A 557 26.01 -0.25 -13.77
CA GLN A 557 25.96 1.10 -14.35
C GLN A 557 24.60 1.76 -14.12
N LEU A 558 24.61 2.96 -13.56
CA LEU A 558 23.50 3.90 -13.59
C LEU A 558 23.43 4.60 -14.93
N ARG A 559 22.22 4.76 -15.46
CA ARG A 559 22.00 5.57 -16.66
C ARG A 559 21.83 7.03 -16.26
N HIS A 560 22.77 7.87 -16.68
CA HIS A 560 22.68 9.31 -16.49
C HIS A 560 22.00 10.01 -17.69
N PRO A 561 21.34 11.16 -17.46
CA PRO A 561 20.50 11.85 -18.46
C PRO A 561 21.31 12.42 -19.64
N GLY A 562 22.56 12.81 -19.43
CA GLY A 562 23.39 13.40 -20.47
C GLY A 562 24.51 12.50 -21.00
N PRO A 563 25.33 13.01 -21.95
CA PRO A 563 26.37 12.22 -22.58
C PRO A 563 27.48 11.88 -21.58
N VAL A 564 27.97 10.63 -21.66
CA VAL A 564 29.11 10.16 -20.86
C VAL A 564 30.33 11.05 -21.14
N ALA A 565 30.89 11.66 -20.09
CA ALA A 565 32.07 12.49 -20.26
C ALA A 565 33.28 11.63 -20.67
N PRO A 566 34.13 12.12 -21.59
CA PRO A 566 35.28 11.36 -22.10
C PRO A 566 36.36 11.13 -21.04
N LEU A 567 36.52 12.07 -20.12
CA LEU A 567 37.41 11.94 -18.97
C LEU A 567 36.60 11.37 -17.80
N ARG A 568 37.06 10.28 -17.18
CA ARG A 568 36.33 9.56 -16.11
C ARG A 568 36.74 9.93 -14.69
N TYR A 569 37.82 10.69 -14.54
CA TYR A 569 38.26 11.24 -13.28
C TYR A 569 39.05 12.55 -13.49
N GLU A 570 39.04 13.43 -12.50
CA GLU A 570 39.80 14.68 -12.50
C GLU A 570 40.72 14.65 -11.27
N ALA A 571 42.04 14.69 -11.49
CA ALA A 571 43.04 14.58 -10.44
C ALA A 571 44.01 15.76 -10.48
N VAL A 572 44.25 16.38 -9.33
CA VAL A 572 45.23 17.47 -9.16
C VAL A 572 46.18 17.08 -8.04
N ARG A 573 47.46 16.90 -8.39
CA ARG A 573 48.51 16.66 -7.40
C ARG A 573 48.98 18.00 -6.83
N ALA A 574 48.95 18.12 -5.51
CA ALA A 574 49.30 19.35 -4.81
C ALA A 574 49.92 19.05 -3.44
N GLU A 575 50.54 20.08 -2.85
CA GLU A 575 50.97 20.03 -1.46
C GLU A 575 49.74 20.10 -0.54
N MET A 576 49.61 19.08 0.32
CA MET A 576 48.58 18.94 1.34
C MET A 576 49.18 19.23 2.71
N LYS A 577 48.60 20.21 3.41
CA LYS A 577 49.03 20.63 4.75
C LYS A 577 47.98 20.21 5.78
N PRO A 578 48.39 19.71 6.95
CA PRO A 578 47.45 19.44 8.04
C PRO A 578 46.67 20.69 8.44
N LEU A 579 45.41 20.49 8.78
CA LEU A 579 44.47 21.48 9.28
C LEU A 579 43.94 21.02 10.63
N GLU A 580 43.89 21.92 11.61
CA GLU A 580 43.23 21.71 12.88
C GLU A 580 42.48 22.98 13.29
N GLY A 581 41.30 22.83 13.89
CA GLY A 581 40.50 23.95 14.34
C GLY A 581 39.35 23.53 15.24
N VAL A 582 38.70 24.53 15.84
CA VAL A 582 37.48 24.33 16.61
C VAL A 582 36.45 25.36 16.15
N LEU A 583 35.29 24.88 15.73
CA LEU A 583 34.13 25.74 15.50
C LEU A 583 33.47 26.07 16.83
N GLN A 584 33.12 27.34 17.00
CA GLN A 584 32.57 27.89 18.22
C GLN A 584 31.05 28.00 18.15
N PRO A 585 30.34 27.84 19.29
CA PRO A 585 28.90 28.07 19.33
C PRO A 585 28.50 29.43 18.78
N GLY A 586 27.46 29.45 17.93
CA GLY A 586 26.98 30.63 17.23
C GLY A 586 27.57 30.84 15.83
N GLU A 587 28.63 30.12 15.45
CA GLU A 587 29.12 30.13 14.06
C GLU A 587 28.15 29.36 13.15
N VAL A 588 27.85 29.89 11.97
CA VAL A 588 27.28 29.09 10.89
C VAL A 588 28.32 28.04 10.49
N PHE A 589 27.89 26.80 10.30
CA PHE A 589 28.79 25.67 10.14
C PHE A 589 29.75 25.86 8.95
N LEU A 590 29.26 26.31 7.80
CA LEU A 590 30.09 26.68 6.64
C LEU A 590 31.13 27.77 6.97
N ASP A 591 30.73 28.81 7.70
CA ASP A 591 31.61 29.95 8.00
C ASP A 591 32.76 29.55 8.93
N GLY A 592 32.47 28.71 9.93
CA GLY A 592 33.49 28.17 10.82
C GLY A 592 34.52 27.29 10.09
N ILE A 593 34.07 26.43 9.16
CA ILE A 593 34.99 25.65 8.31
C ILE A 593 35.80 26.57 7.38
N THR A 594 35.14 27.55 6.76
CA THR A 594 35.80 28.54 5.89
C THR A 594 36.91 29.28 6.64
N ARG A 595 36.66 29.67 7.89
CA ARG A 595 37.66 30.30 8.76
C ARG A 595 38.86 29.39 8.97
N VAL A 596 38.66 28.11 9.30
CA VAL A 596 39.76 27.14 9.51
C VAL A 596 40.63 27.00 8.26
N PHE A 597 40.02 26.87 7.07
CA PHE A 597 40.77 26.82 5.82
C PHE A 597 41.51 28.13 5.51
N SER A 598 40.86 29.27 5.74
CA SER A 598 41.45 30.60 5.53
C SER A 598 42.63 30.88 6.46
N GLU A 599 42.53 30.52 7.75
CA GLU A 599 43.60 30.68 8.75
C GLU A 599 44.84 29.86 8.37
N ALA A 600 44.62 28.69 7.75
CA ALA A 600 45.69 27.83 7.23
C ALA A 600 46.17 28.21 5.81
N GLY A 601 45.59 29.25 5.20
CA GLY A 601 45.94 29.69 3.84
C GLY A 601 45.62 28.67 2.75
N CYS A 602 44.61 27.82 2.96
CA CYS A 602 44.20 26.77 2.04
C CYS A 602 42.91 27.17 1.29
N LYS A 603 42.83 26.80 0.01
CA LYS A 603 41.69 27.08 -0.88
C LYS A 603 40.71 25.93 -1.01
N GLY A 604 41.17 24.71 -0.77
CA GLY A 604 40.33 23.52 -0.78
C GLY A 604 41.02 22.33 -0.15
N GLY A 605 40.25 21.27 0.09
CA GLY A 605 40.74 20.06 0.76
C GLY A 605 39.60 19.34 1.47
N PHE A 606 39.91 18.62 2.54
CA PHE A 606 38.92 17.94 3.35
C PHE A 606 39.13 18.18 4.84
N VAL A 607 38.06 18.00 5.60
CA VAL A 607 38.07 17.95 7.06
C VAL A 607 37.19 16.82 7.55
N GLU A 608 37.63 16.16 8.60
CA GLU A 608 36.84 15.31 9.46
C GLU A 608 36.37 16.11 10.68
N ILE A 609 35.20 15.72 11.15
CA ILE A 609 34.47 16.33 12.25
C ILE A 609 34.15 15.23 13.23
N GLU A 610 34.53 15.41 14.49
CA GLU A 610 34.24 14.47 15.57
C GLU A 610 33.58 15.19 16.74
N GLY A 611 32.40 14.73 17.13
CA GLY A 611 31.66 15.30 18.24
C GLY A 611 31.10 16.71 17.98
N GLY A 612 30.62 17.34 19.05
CA GLY A 612 29.91 18.62 19.00
C GLY A 612 28.50 18.52 18.40
N ALA A 613 27.84 19.66 18.25
CA ALA A 613 26.44 19.71 17.84
C ALA A 613 26.10 20.99 17.10
N CYS A 614 25.07 20.92 16.25
CA CYS A 614 24.45 22.06 15.61
C CYS A 614 22.97 22.17 16.00
N ASP A 615 22.50 23.39 16.20
CA ASP A 615 21.09 23.74 16.40
C ASP A 615 20.84 25.22 15.97
N PRO A 616 20.05 25.50 14.91
CA PRO A 616 19.37 24.52 14.05
C PRO A 616 20.36 23.62 13.30
N PHE A 617 19.89 22.43 12.94
CA PHE A 617 20.60 21.48 12.09
C PHE A 617 19.71 21.07 10.93
N ARG A 618 20.25 21.05 9.71
CA ARG A 618 19.52 20.72 8.49
C ARG A 618 20.27 19.68 7.68
N TYR A 619 19.53 18.75 7.09
CA TYR A 619 20.10 17.69 6.25
C TYR A 619 19.08 17.20 5.22
N VAL A 620 19.57 16.48 4.22
CA VAL A 620 18.77 15.74 3.24
C VAL A 620 19.27 14.29 3.17
N LEU A 621 18.38 13.39 2.76
CA LEU A 621 18.67 11.98 2.50
C LEU A 621 18.74 11.74 0.99
N PRO A 622 19.48 10.71 0.54
CA PRO A 622 19.38 10.28 -0.85
C PRO A 622 17.94 9.87 -1.16
N ALA A 623 17.47 10.19 -2.35
CA ALA A 623 16.13 9.88 -2.82
C ALA A 623 16.14 9.47 -4.30
N PHE A 624 15.10 8.79 -4.73
CA PHE A 624 14.88 8.52 -6.15
C PHE A 624 14.48 9.80 -6.87
N SER A 625 14.96 9.96 -8.10
CA SER A 625 14.55 11.07 -8.95
C SER A 625 13.05 10.99 -9.25
N PRO A 626 12.28 12.07 -9.04
CA PRO A 626 10.87 12.14 -9.42
C PRO A 626 10.69 12.34 -10.94
N ASP A 627 11.77 12.64 -11.66
CA ASP A 627 11.78 12.92 -13.09
C ASP A 627 12.89 12.16 -13.82
N SER A 628 12.82 12.18 -15.15
CA SER A 628 13.83 11.58 -16.02
C SER A 628 15.07 12.47 -16.24
N ASP A 629 15.06 13.69 -15.72
CA ASP A 629 16.10 14.69 -15.97
C ASP A 629 17.28 14.52 -14.98
N HIS A 630 17.12 13.71 -13.93
CA HIS A 630 18.17 13.40 -12.95
C HIS A 630 18.22 11.89 -12.66
N ALA A 631 19.44 11.37 -12.42
CA ALA A 631 19.65 9.94 -12.11
C ALA A 631 19.56 9.62 -10.61
N ALA A 632 19.65 10.64 -9.77
CA ALA A 632 19.51 10.58 -8.32
C ALA A 632 18.82 11.87 -7.86
N TRP A 633 18.41 11.96 -6.61
CA TRP A 633 17.78 13.16 -6.04
C TRP A 633 18.02 13.24 -4.53
N TYR A 634 17.69 14.37 -3.93
CA TYR A 634 17.67 14.53 -2.48
C TYR A 634 16.23 14.59 -1.98
N SER A 635 15.99 14.06 -0.79
CA SER A 635 14.70 14.19 -0.11
C SER A 635 14.34 15.66 0.13
N GLU A 636 13.14 15.89 0.67
CA GLU A 636 12.87 17.17 1.35
C GLU A 636 13.87 17.42 2.49
N THR A 637 14.09 18.69 2.83
CA THR A 637 15.00 19.09 3.91
C THR A 637 14.41 18.73 5.27
N PHE A 638 15.17 17.97 6.05
CA PHE A 638 14.83 17.63 7.43
C PHE A 638 15.41 18.61 8.44
N ALA A 639 14.69 18.79 9.55
CA ALA A 639 15.08 19.63 10.68
C ALA A 639 14.68 18.99 12.02
N PRO A 640 15.59 18.23 12.67
CA PRO A 640 15.30 17.67 13.97
C PRO A 640 15.17 18.79 15.01
N ALA A 641 14.10 18.76 15.80
CA ALA A 641 13.80 19.79 16.79
C ALA A 641 14.85 19.92 17.92
N ALA A 642 15.64 18.86 18.14
CA ALA A 642 16.71 18.84 19.14
C ALA A 642 18.11 19.13 18.55
N GLY A 643 18.17 19.58 17.29
CA GLY A 643 19.43 19.72 16.56
C GLY A 643 20.06 18.38 16.18
N GLY A 644 21.30 18.43 15.70
CA GLY A 644 22.10 17.26 15.31
C GLY A 644 23.40 17.21 16.12
N LYS A 645 23.62 16.11 16.84
CA LYS A 645 24.88 15.88 17.56
C LYS A 645 25.77 14.96 16.74
N PHE A 646 26.86 15.48 16.20
CA PHE A 646 27.76 14.69 15.36
C PHE A 646 28.39 13.55 16.15
N GLN A 647 28.31 12.35 15.59
CA GLN A 647 29.18 11.24 15.94
C GLN A 647 30.46 11.36 15.12
N ARG A 648 30.30 11.54 13.81
CA ARG A 648 31.38 11.79 12.85
C ARG A 648 30.82 12.47 11.61
N ALA A 649 31.57 13.34 10.97
CA ALA A 649 31.26 13.79 9.62
C ALA A 649 32.55 14.03 8.82
N THR A 650 32.44 13.97 7.50
CA THR A 650 33.54 14.23 6.57
C THR A 650 33.04 15.26 5.56
N ALA A 651 33.84 16.29 5.33
CA ALA A 651 33.47 17.38 4.46
C ALA A 651 34.59 17.75 3.48
N ILE A 652 34.22 18.00 2.23
CA ILE A 652 35.08 18.49 1.16
C ILE A 652 34.80 19.98 0.98
N PHE A 653 35.87 20.78 1.10
CA PHE A 653 35.81 22.23 1.02
C PHE A 653 36.39 22.73 -0.31
N GLY A 654 35.75 23.75 -0.86
CA GLY A 654 36.16 24.41 -2.07
C GLY A 654 35.29 25.63 -2.38
N GLU A 655 35.04 25.88 -3.66
CA GLU A 655 34.31 27.07 -4.10
C GLU A 655 33.14 26.74 -5.04
N ARG A 656 32.09 27.57 -4.97
CA ARG A 656 31.00 27.64 -5.93
C ARG A 656 30.77 29.11 -6.29
N ASP A 657 30.83 29.42 -7.58
CA ASP A 657 30.66 30.80 -8.09
C ASP A 657 31.57 31.82 -7.37
N GLY A 658 32.82 31.41 -7.06
CA GLY A 658 33.82 32.23 -6.36
C GLY A 658 33.54 32.47 -4.87
N LYS A 659 32.66 31.68 -4.25
CA LYS A 659 32.35 31.72 -2.82
C LYS A 659 32.64 30.36 -2.17
N PRO A 660 32.98 30.33 -0.87
CA PRO A 660 33.14 29.09 -0.12
C PRO A 660 31.92 28.17 -0.24
N PHE A 661 32.15 26.90 -0.52
CA PHE A 661 31.13 25.84 -0.57
C PHE A 661 31.66 24.58 0.11
N LEU A 662 30.76 23.80 0.69
CA LEU A 662 31.11 22.62 1.49
C LEU A 662 30.15 21.48 1.16
N HIS A 663 30.70 20.34 0.75
CA HIS A 663 29.98 19.07 0.58
C HIS A 663 30.25 18.24 1.83
N CYS A 664 29.22 17.85 2.60
CA CYS A 664 29.41 17.26 3.92
C CYS A 664 28.47 16.07 4.14
N HIS A 665 29.04 14.89 4.39
CA HIS A 665 28.30 13.70 4.83
C HIS A 665 28.60 13.43 6.29
N GLY A 666 27.59 13.10 7.08
CA GLY A 666 27.78 12.87 8.51
C GLY A 666 26.87 11.81 9.08
N ILE A 667 27.26 11.30 10.24
CA ILE A 667 26.47 10.48 11.15
C ILE A 667 26.25 11.30 12.42
N TRP A 668 25.00 11.43 12.85
CA TRP A 668 24.64 12.19 14.03
C TRP A 668 23.55 11.49 14.84
N GLY A 669 23.56 11.76 16.14
CA GLY A 669 22.45 11.43 17.03
C GLY A 669 21.31 12.42 16.87
N THR A 670 20.10 11.90 16.87
CA THR A 670 18.88 12.68 17.05
C THR A 670 18.49 12.69 18.53
N GLY A 671 17.78 13.72 19.00
CA GLY A 671 17.30 13.80 20.39
C GLY A 671 16.38 12.64 20.83
N GLU A 672 16.00 11.76 19.90
CA GLU A 672 15.16 10.57 20.09
C GLU A 672 15.97 9.27 20.31
N GLY A 673 17.31 9.35 20.36
CA GLY A 673 18.18 8.21 20.65
C GLY A 673 18.54 7.33 19.45
N ALA A 674 18.09 7.67 18.24
CA ALA A 674 18.48 7.01 16.99
C ALA A 674 19.61 7.77 16.28
N LEU A 675 20.51 7.02 15.63
CA LEU A 675 21.51 7.57 14.71
C LEU A 675 20.89 7.80 13.33
N ARG A 676 21.34 8.86 12.65
CA ARG A 676 21.00 9.18 11.27
C ARG A 676 22.27 9.50 10.51
N MET A 677 22.25 9.25 9.21
CA MET A 677 23.32 9.61 8.28
C MET A 677 22.71 10.29 7.05
N GLY A 678 23.45 11.18 6.40
CA GLY A 678 23.03 11.83 5.17
C GLY A 678 23.88 13.02 4.81
N HIS A 679 23.38 13.83 3.88
CA HIS A 679 24.03 15.04 3.43
C HIS A 679 23.64 16.22 4.33
N VAL A 680 24.61 16.79 5.03
CA VAL A 680 24.41 17.95 5.90
C VAL A 680 24.29 19.21 5.06
N LEU A 681 23.34 20.09 5.37
CA LEU A 681 23.22 21.42 4.76
C LEU A 681 23.99 22.44 5.62
N PRO A 682 25.23 22.79 5.26
CA PRO A 682 26.15 23.52 6.16
C PRO A 682 25.83 25.01 6.28
N PHE A 683 25.08 25.58 5.33
CA PHE A 683 24.67 26.98 5.34
C PHE A 683 23.44 27.22 6.24
N ASP A 684 22.65 26.18 6.49
CA ASP A 684 21.46 26.26 7.35
C ASP A 684 21.68 25.65 8.75
N SER A 685 22.92 25.26 9.06
CA SER A 685 23.28 24.63 10.34
C SER A 685 24.16 25.56 11.17
N VAL A 686 23.83 25.75 12.44
CA VAL A 686 24.55 26.65 13.36
C VAL A 686 25.15 25.84 14.50
N VAL A 687 26.44 26.03 14.78
CA VAL A 687 27.15 25.33 15.86
C VAL A 687 26.53 25.71 17.20
N SER A 688 26.11 24.71 17.97
CA SER A 688 25.50 24.88 19.30
C SER A 688 26.38 24.33 20.42
N GLN A 689 27.25 23.36 20.10
CA GLN A 689 28.34 22.89 20.96
C GLN A 689 29.64 22.90 20.17
N PRO A 690 30.79 23.21 20.78
CA PRO A 690 32.06 23.27 20.05
C PRO A 690 32.32 21.99 19.24
N ILE A 691 32.74 22.15 17.98
CA ILE A 691 33.03 21.06 17.06
C ILE A 691 34.52 21.09 16.75
N ALA A 692 35.24 19.99 17.02
CA ALA A 692 36.62 19.83 16.61
C ALA A 692 36.67 19.44 15.14
N VAL A 693 37.61 20.03 14.41
CA VAL A 693 37.89 19.71 13.01
C VAL A 693 39.35 19.48 12.77
N HIS A 694 39.66 18.43 12.02
CA HIS A 694 41.01 18.05 11.62
C HIS A 694 40.99 17.58 10.17
N GLY A 695 42.05 17.80 9.41
CA GLY A 695 42.06 17.41 8.00
C GLY A 695 43.27 17.89 7.25
N TYR A 696 43.12 18.05 5.93
CA TYR A 696 44.19 18.50 5.05
C TYR A 696 43.68 19.48 4.00
N GLY A 697 44.44 20.56 3.78
CA GLY A 697 44.15 21.58 2.79
C GLY A 697 45.31 21.85 1.85
N SER A 698 45.01 22.44 0.69
CA SER A 698 46.00 22.92 -0.26
C SER A 698 45.82 24.39 -0.57
N ALA A 699 46.92 25.13 -0.72
CA ALA A 699 46.92 26.50 -1.23
C ALA A 699 46.88 26.58 -2.76
N ALA A 700 47.28 25.48 -3.43
CA ALA A 700 47.48 25.42 -4.88
C ALA A 700 46.36 24.68 -5.63
N ALA A 701 45.51 23.95 -4.91
CA ALA A 701 44.39 23.19 -5.47
C ALA A 701 43.10 23.39 -4.65
N SER A 702 41.97 23.30 -5.33
CA SER A 702 40.61 23.42 -4.78
C SER A 702 39.66 22.43 -5.43
N PHE A 703 38.47 22.31 -4.86
CA PHE A 703 37.31 21.75 -5.56
C PHE A 703 36.41 22.89 -6.02
N ASP A 704 36.09 22.94 -7.31
CA ASP A 704 35.21 23.96 -7.86
C ASP A 704 33.89 23.31 -8.29
N SER A 705 32.77 23.83 -7.80
CA SER A 705 31.44 23.35 -8.14
C SER A 705 31.05 23.84 -9.53
N ILE A 706 30.87 22.91 -10.47
CA ILE A 706 30.53 23.21 -11.87
C ILE A 706 29.33 22.37 -12.34
N PRO A 707 28.47 22.91 -13.21
CA PRO A 707 27.44 22.12 -13.88
C PRO A 707 28.04 20.96 -14.65
N ASP A 708 27.50 19.76 -14.44
CA ASP A 708 27.96 18.53 -15.03
C ASP A 708 26.95 18.00 -16.05
N PRO A 709 27.28 18.01 -17.36
CA PRO A 709 26.34 17.62 -18.39
C PRO A 709 25.95 16.13 -18.35
N GLU A 710 26.80 15.24 -17.83
CA GLU A 710 26.50 13.81 -17.79
C GLU A 710 25.39 13.55 -16.78
N THR A 711 25.53 14.05 -15.56
CA THR A 711 24.60 13.78 -14.45
C THR A 711 23.45 14.76 -14.34
N ASN A 712 23.54 15.91 -15.01
CA ASN A 712 22.64 17.07 -14.86
C ASN A 712 22.68 17.70 -13.44
N PHE A 713 23.75 17.47 -12.68
CA PHE A 713 23.99 18.08 -11.37
C PHE A 713 25.10 19.15 -11.41
N THR A 714 25.11 20.06 -10.44
CA THR A 714 26.30 20.90 -10.18
C THR A 714 27.19 20.16 -9.18
N LEU A 715 28.39 19.75 -9.60
CA LEU A 715 29.26 18.84 -8.85
C LEU A 715 30.65 19.44 -8.64
N PHE A 716 31.31 19.07 -7.55
CA PHE A 716 32.68 19.48 -7.28
C PHE A 716 33.66 18.81 -8.25
N SER A 717 34.60 19.59 -8.78
CA SER A 717 35.66 19.13 -9.68
C SER A 717 37.01 19.60 -9.17
N ALA A 718 38.01 18.73 -9.15
CA ALA A 718 39.36 19.08 -8.70
C ALA A 718 39.99 20.09 -9.68
N ARG A 719 40.47 21.22 -9.16
CA ARG A 719 41.09 22.33 -9.92
C ARG A 719 42.38 22.78 -9.27
N GLY A 720 43.28 23.31 -10.09
CA GLY A 720 44.60 23.80 -9.66
C GLY A 720 45.68 23.44 -10.67
N GLU A 721 46.89 23.96 -10.43
CA GLU A 721 48.07 23.59 -11.21
C GLU A 721 48.64 22.29 -10.64
N SER A 722 48.51 21.19 -11.39
CA SER A 722 49.09 19.91 -10.97
C SER A 722 50.61 20.00 -10.95
N GLY A 723 51.21 19.76 -9.79
CA GLY A 723 52.66 19.89 -9.57
C GLY A 723 53.24 18.81 -8.67
N ALA A 724 54.46 19.03 -8.17
CA ALA A 724 55.03 18.20 -7.12
C ALA A 724 54.28 18.45 -5.81
N GLY A 725 53.91 17.37 -5.10
CA GLY A 725 53.14 17.45 -3.87
C GLY A 725 52.97 16.09 -3.23
N ASN A 726 52.60 16.08 -1.94
CA ASN A 726 52.39 14.89 -1.11
C ASN A 726 50.92 14.44 -1.07
N GLY A 727 50.05 14.95 -1.95
CA GLY A 727 48.68 14.47 -2.03
C GLY A 727 47.98 14.81 -3.33
N ILE A 728 46.77 14.27 -3.48
CA ILE A 728 45.93 14.39 -4.66
C ILE A 728 44.51 14.79 -4.24
N LEU A 729 43.96 15.84 -4.85
CA LEU A 729 42.53 16.09 -4.90
C LEU A 729 41.99 15.35 -6.11
N LEU A 730 41.00 14.48 -5.91
CA LEU A 730 40.46 13.60 -6.94
C LEU A 730 38.95 13.68 -6.94
N ARG A 731 38.37 13.81 -8.13
CA ARG A 731 36.95 13.56 -8.38
C ARG A 731 36.83 12.35 -9.31
N ILE A 732 36.02 11.38 -8.91
CA ILE A 732 35.65 10.21 -9.73
C ILE A 732 34.24 10.43 -10.27
N ARG A 733 34.05 10.17 -11.56
CA ARG A 733 32.75 10.30 -12.23
C ARG A 733 31.91 9.04 -12.08
N PRO A 734 30.58 9.10 -12.37
CA PRO A 734 29.71 7.95 -12.24
C PRO A 734 30.19 6.67 -12.92
N ASN A 735 29.69 5.53 -12.48
CA ASN A 735 29.93 4.22 -13.11
C ASN A 735 31.39 3.76 -13.15
N GLU A 736 32.31 4.47 -12.50
CA GLU A 736 33.67 4.01 -12.27
C GLU A 736 33.79 3.37 -10.88
N ASP A 737 34.52 2.28 -10.76
CA ASP A 737 34.79 1.68 -9.45
C ASP A 737 35.77 2.55 -8.64
N VAL A 738 35.36 2.92 -7.42
CA VAL A 738 36.09 3.88 -6.58
C VAL A 738 37.52 3.40 -6.31
N ALA A 739 37.68 2.15 -5.84
CA ALA A 739 38.99 1.60 -5.49
C ALA A 739 39.91 1.48 -6.71
N THR A 740 39.36 1.01 -7.85
CA THR A 740 40.12 0.84 -9.10
C THR A 740 40.64 2.16 -9.65
N VAL A 741 39.83 3.24 -9.60
CA VAL A 741 40.28 4.57 -10.04
C VAL A 741 41.34 5.13 -9.10
N ILE A 742 41.18 4.99 -7.77
CA ILE A 742 42.20 5.42 -6.80
C ILE A 742 43.54 4.75 -7.10
N GLU A 743 43.56 3.43 -7.28
CA GLU A 743 44.77 2.67 -7.61
C GLU A 743 45.41 3.15 -8.91
N THR A 744 44.59 3.41 -9.94
CA THR A 744 45.03 3.91 -11.24
C THR A 744 45.68 5.28 -11.14
N VAL A 745 45.04 6.21 -10.42
CA VAL A 745 45.52 7.58 -10.22
C VAL A 745 46.81 7.57 -9.39
N CYS A 746 46.84 6.83 -8.29
CA CYS A 746 48.03 6.71 -7.45
C CYS A 746 49.20 6.09 -8.20
N ALA A 747 48.98 5.04 -9.00
CA ALA A 747 50.00 4.45 -9.85
C ALA A 747 50.57 5.49 -10.85
N ALA A 748 49.72 6.27 -11.50
CA ALA A 748 50.12 7.31 -12.45
C ALA A 748 50.98 8.42 -11.81
N HIS A 749 50.78 8.68 -10.51
CA HIS A 749 51.56 9.66 -9.74
C HIS A 749 52.69 9.03 -8.91
N GLY A 750 52.92 7.72 -8.99
CA GLY A 750 53.99 7.03 -8.26
C GLY A 750 53.75 6.91 -6.75
N ILE A 751 52.50 7.02 -6.30
CA ILE A 751 52.11 6.89 -4.91
C ILE A 751 51.89 5.41 -4.58
N THR A 752 52.57 4.91 -3.55
CA THR A 752 52.53 3.49 -3.17
C THR A 752 52.05 3.23 -1.74
N ASP A 753 51.93 4.29 -0.95
CA ASP A 753 51.45 4.27 0.43
C ASP A 753 50.76 5.61 0.75
N ALA A 754 49.48 5.56 1.09
CA ALA A 754 48.70 6.77 1.33
C ALA A 754 47.46 6.51 2.21
N ARG A 755 46.98 7.56 2.88
CA ARG A 755 45.63 7.62 3.43
C ARG A 755 44.66 8.21 2.43
N ILE A 756 43.44 7.67 2.42
CA ILE A 756 42.36 8.06 1.51
C ILE A 756 41.20 8.57 2.35
N PHE A 757 40.75 9.77 2.02
CA PHE A 757 39.60 10.42 2.63
C PHE A 757 38.63 10.81 1.54
N GLY A 758 37.33 10.76 1.81
CA GLY A 758 36.37 11.23 0.83
C GLY A 758 34.94 10.87 1.13
N ILE A 759 34.09 11.43 0.28
CA ILE A 759 32.64 11.33 0.33
C ILE A 759 32.11 11.25 -1.10
N GLY A 760 30.87 10.84 -1.24
CA GLY A 760 30.18 10.87 -2.52
C GLY A 760 28.98 9.96 -2.50
N SER A 761 28.66 9.43 -3.67
CA SER A 761 27.60 8.44 -3.84
C SER A 761 28.13 7.18 -4.50
N ILE A 762 27.63 6.03 -4.07
CA ILE A 762 27.91 4.73 -4.70
C ILE A 762 26.60 4.07 -5.14
N ASN A 763 26.64 3.42 -6.29
CA ASN A 763 25.54 2.63 -6.81
C ASN A 763 25.61 1.21 -6.26
N GLU A 764 24.60 0.85 -5.46
CA GLU A 764 24.43 -0.46 -4.84
C GLU A 764 25.72 -1.01 -4.19
N PRO A 765 26.18 -0.44 -3.07
CA PRO A 765 27.45 -0.80 -2.49
C PRO A 765 27.49 -2.28 -2.07
N VAL A 766 28.64 -2.91 -2.28
CA VAL A 766 28.92 -4.30 -1.93
C VAL A 766 30.05 -4.35 -0.93
N PHE A 767 29.81 -5.02 0.19
CA PHE A 767 30.76 -5.18 1.28
C PHE A 767 31.43 -6.56 1.23
N GLU A 768 32.67 -6.66 1.73
CA GLU A 768 33.46 -7.90 1.72
C GLU A 768 32.80 -9.05 2.51
N ASP A 769 31.92 -8.72 3.46
CA ASP A 769 31.12 -9.71 4.20
C ASP A 769 29.94 -10.29 3.40
N GLY A 770 29.80 -9.89 2.13
CA GLY A 770 28.78 -10.37 1.20
C GLY A 770 27.47 -9.59 1.25
N ARG A 771 27.34 -8.57 2.10
CA ARG A 771 26.18 -7.67 2.08
C ARG A 771 26.22 -6.79 0.83
N ARG A 772 25.09 -6.69 0.14
CA ARG A 772 24.84 -5.72 -0.92
C ARG A 772 23.66 -4.86 -0.51
N VAL A 773 23.81 -3.55 -0.56
CA VAL A 773 22.70 -2.62 -0.35
C VAL A 773 22.07 -2.37 -1.71
N VAL A 774 20.84 -2.83 -1.92
CA VAL A 774 20.15 -2.71 -3.22
C VAL A 774 19.46 -1.35 -3.28
N CYS A 775 20.27 -0.30 -3.44
CA CYS A 775 19.83 1.09 -3.51
C CYS A 775 20.62 1.86 -4.57
N LEU A 776 19.93 2.56 -5.47
CA LEU A 776 20.52 3.28 -6.61
C LEU A 776 21.06 4.67 -6.25
N ALA A 777 20.67 5.20 -5.08
CA ALA A 777 21.15 6.48 -4.55
C ALA A 777 21.56 6.26 -3.10
N THR A 778 22.85 6.33 -2.82
CA THR A 778 23.37 6.25 -1.46
C THR A 778 24.35 7.39 -1.22
N GLU A 779 24.35 7.94 -0.01
CA GLU A 779 25.43 8.83 0.41
C GLU A 779 26.44 8.02 1.22
N ILE A 780 27.72 8.23 0.93
CA ILE A 780 28.82 7.49 1.54
C ILE A 780 29.86 8.46 2.11
N ALA A 781 30.43 8.07 3.25
CA ALA A 781 31.65 8.65 3.78
C ALA A 781 32.67 7.54 4.04
N ILE A 782 33.92 7.76 3.62
CA ILE A 782 35.04 6.86 3.94
C ILE A 782 35.39 7.06 5.42
N GLU A 783 35.26 5.99 6.21
CA GLU A 783 35.62 5.99 7.63
C GLU A 783 37.10 5.66 7.82
N ASN A 784 37.67 4.82 6.95
CA ASN A 784 39.09 4.50 6.95
C ASN A 784 39.53 4.02 5.56
N GLY A 785 40.29 4.85 4.86
CA GLY A 785 40.82 4.53 3.54
C GLY A 785 42.34 4.42 3.54
N ARG A 786 42.86 3.36 2.92
CA ARG A 786 44.30 3.04 2.82
C ARG A 786 44.64 2.61 1.41
N LEU A 787 45.78 3.06 0.92
CA LEU A 787 46.44 2.55 -0.28
C LEU A 787 47.75 1.89 0.14
N GLU A 788 47.95 0.63 -0.22
CA GLU A 788 49.20 -0.08 0.07
C GLU A 788 49.66 -0.90 -1.14
N LYS A 789 50.95 -1.21 -1.20
CA LYS A 789 51.50 -2.10 -2.22
C LYS A 789 51.17 -3.56 -1.88
N ALA A 790 50.35 -4.19 -2.71
CA ALA A 790 49.98 -5.59 -2.63
C ALA A 790 50.82 -6.48 -3.57
N ALA A 791 50.61 -7.80 -3.49
CA ALA A 791 51.35 -8.78 -4.29
C ALA A 791 51.05 -8.71 -5.80
N ASP A 792 49.88 -8.18 -6.17
CA ASP A 792 49.34 -8.09 -7.53
C ASP A 792 49.29 -6.65 -8.09
N GLY A 793 49.74 -5.65 -7.33
CA GLY A 793 49.70 -4.24 -7.72
C GLY A 793 49.48 -3.32 -6.53
N LEU A 794 48.95 -2.12 -6.76
CA LEU A 794 48.41 -1.30 -5.68
C LEU A 794 47.04 -1.84 -5.28
N GLY A 795 46.75 -1.82 -3.98
CA GLY A 795 45.44 -2.18 -3.42
C GLY A 795 44.89 -1.05 -2.56
N ALA A 796 43.74 -0.52 -2.92
CA ALA A 796 42.99 0.43 -2.11
C ALA A 796 41.94 -0.31 -1.26
N THR A 797 41.95 -0.09 0.05
CA THR A 797 40.94 -0.61 0.99
C THR A 797 40.15 0.53 1.59
N LEU A 798 38.81 0.44 1.52
CA LEU A 798 37.90 1.50 1.96
C LEU A 798 36.89 0.90 2.94
N ASP A 799 37.06 1.19 4.23
CA ASP A 799 36.00 1.00 5.23
C ASP A 799 35.12 2.26 5.19
N ALA A 800 33.80 2.08 5.07
CA ALA A 800 32.88 3.17 4.83
C ALA A 800 31.55 2.99 5.56
N ALA A 801 30.92 4.13 5.82
CA ALA A 801 29.52 4.22 6.20
C ALA A 801 28.71 4.65 4.98
N VAL A 802 27.57 4.00 4.77
CA VAL A 802 26.65 4.27 3.67
C VAL A 802 25.23 4.37 4.17
N VAL A 803 24.45 5.32 3.66
CA VAL A 803 23.01 5.44 3.95
C VAL A 803 22.17 5.23 2.70
N ASP A 804 21.10 4.44 2.84
CA ASP A 804 20.11 4.22 1.76
C ASP A 804 18.97 5.24 1.78
N THR A 805 18.06 5.14 0.82
CA THR A 805 16.90 6.04 0.69
C THR A 805 15.89 5.93 1.83
N ASP A 806 15.93 4.84 2.60
CA ASP A 806 15.07 4.64 3.79
C ASP A 806 15.75 5.16 5.08
N GLY A 807 16.99 5.64 4.98
CA GLY A 807 17.77 6.17 6.08
C GLY A 807 18.46 5.09 6.93
N ALA A 808 18.59 3.87 6.44
CA ALA A 808 19.34 2.79 7.10
C ALA A 808 20.85 2.96 6.87
N ILE A 809 21.64 2.80 7.93
CA ILE A 809 23.09 3.02 7.92
C ILE A 809 23.81 1.67 7.87
N TYR A 810 24.75 1.54 6.93
CA TYR A 810 25.54 0.35 6.68
C TYR A 810 27.02 0.67 6.84
N HIS A 811 27.69 -0.03 7.76
CA HIS A 811 29.14 0.04 7.94
C HIS A 811 29.81 -1.21 7.40
N GLY A 812 30.96 -1.06 6.75
CA GLY A 812 31.81 -2.18 6.37
C GLY A 812 32.88 -1.82 5.34
N ARG A 813 33.70 -2.81 5.00
CA ARG A 813 34.70 -2.70 3.94
C ARG A 813 34.10 -2.95 2.57
N LEU A 814 34.34 -2.04 1.63
CA LEU A 814 33.87 -2.17 0.25
C LEU A 814 34.68 -3.22 -0.53
N VAL A 815 33.97 -4.04 -1.32
CA VAL A 815 34.58 -4.95 -2.29
C VAL A 815 35.28 -4.17 -3.41
N ARG A 816 36.55 -4.46 -3.63
CA ARG A 816 37.32 -3.92 -4.76
C ARG A 816 36.73 -4.35 -6.10
N GLY A 817 36.51 -3.39 -7.02
CA GLY A 817 36.06 -3.66 -8.39
C GLY A 817 34.55 -3.83 -8.57
N ASP A 818 33.75 -3.64 -7.52
CA ASP A 818 32.30 -3.79 -7.56
C ASP A 818 31.55 -2.72 -6.75
N ASN A 819 32.12 -1.51 -6.71
CA ASN A 819 31.54 -0.35 -6.04
C ASN A 819 31.60 0.89 -6.96
N PRO A 820 30.73 0.95 -7.98
CA PRO A 820 30.70 2.04 -8.93
C PRO A 820 30.16 3.33 -8.31
N VAL A 821 30.74 4.48 -8.67
CA VAL A 821 30.24 5.80 -8.27
C VAL A 821 28.82 6.01 -8.77
N GLY A 822 27.96 6.55 -7.92
CA GLY A 822 26.58 6.90 -8.20
C GLY A 822 26.46 8.17 -9.06
N VAL A 823 26.77 9.33 -8.47
CA VAL A 823 26.71 10.65 -9.13
C VAL A 823 28.09 11.31 -9.18
N THR A 824 28.83 11.26 -8.07
CA THR A 824 30.17 11.84 -7.94
C THR A 824 30.85 11.23 -6.72
N PHE A 825 32.17 11.24 -6.72
CA PHE A 825 32.95 10.86 -5.55
C PHE A 825 34.16 11.78 -5.42
N GLU A 826 34.22 12.57 -4.35
CA GLU A 826 35.31 13.48 -4.06
C GLU A 826 36.25 12.88 -3.02
N LEU A 827 37.54 12.95 -3.30
CA LEU A 827 38.60 12.30 -2.55
C LEU A 827 39.77 13.25 -2.32
N VAL A 828 40.39 13.12 -1.16
CA VAL A 828 41.72 13.62 -0.87
C VAL A 828 42.60 12.44 -0.48
N ILE A 829 43.73 12.30 -1.16
CA ILE A 829 44.71 11.22 -0.93
C ILE A 829 45.99 11.88 -0.42
N VAL A 830 46.55 11.41 0.69
CA VAL A 830 47.76 11.99 1.32
C VAL A 830 48.82 10.90 1.50
N GLU A 831 50.02 11.14 0.96
CA GLU A 831 51.15 10.21 0.94
C GLU A 831 51.80 10.06 2.33
N GLY A 832 52.17 8.83 2.69
CA GLY A 832 53.13 8.55 3.77
C GLY A 832 52.65 8.82 5.20
N GLU A 833 51.36 8.98 5.44
CA GLU A 833 50.79 9.15 6.78
C GLU A 833 50.67 7.80 7.49
N LYS A 834 51.57 7.53 8.46
CA LYS A 834 51.45 6.37 9.36
C LYS A 834 50.48 6.70 10.50
N SER A 835 49.67 5.69 10.84
CA SER A 835 48.61 5.71 11.87
C SER A 835 48.98 6.42 13.16
#